data_AF-A0ABD0WHR4-F1
#
_entry.id   AF-A0ABD0WHR4-F1
#
_cell.length_a   1.000
_cell.length_b   1.000
_cell.length_c   1.000
_cell.angle_alpha   90.00
_cell.angle_beta   90.00
_cell.angle_gamma   90.00
#
_symmetry.space_group_name_H-M   'P 1'
#
loop_
_entity.id
_entity.type
_entity.pdbx_description
1 polymer ?
#
loop_
_entity_poly.entity_id
_entity_poly.type
_entity_poly.pdbx_seq_one_letter_code
_entity_poly.pdbx_strand_id
1 'polypeptide(L)'
;MATRKSDRTSTLQQIISKSTLINDGPPKIYQLSPKKQSVDGRTKKESKLKKWTIGDRDPSKDNRTVLMVGMNGAGKTTLINAIVNYVMGVEWEDKVWFEIVEKGKRSLSQFETSEVTVYEIFGFEGGRVPYSLTIIDTPGFSSTQSFLEVILLIQDGIDRIDAVGLVIKASEIRLSYRQKHVLKMISSLLDKDMENIVALFTHSDAGTIRNALQTLTEADIKCAKDRNNQPVYFLFNNCQALATSSEEETNMEVAWDTSMKGMEEFSEFLGRLTLMTEHKHPDSNIVNCLNENLVSKRPIGTTITRGGVASTDQQKRMSMTIPPVTRPKSGSVKGQIFRRDVKPTYVPDTNMTRSEAASELSTPPVQQPGLTTTSQITSATTGSQLSTPPVQPPGLTPTSQITSARTGSPGKLGTSTNLEKIIMKSKLIHTGPPKRYQLVPMKKCLDGRSEEESKLKRWSIGEKDPNKVNRTVLIVGETGAGKTTMINAMINYVMGVEREDKVWFEIPDEGKRSQAESQTSEVIAYDIFGFEGRRVPYSLTIIDTPGYGDTRGIQEDRLIAEMLHDLFRSPEGIHQIDAVGFVVKASTNRLSDRQMYIFEEVLSLFGKDMENQIIAFISHSDGGPATNALEALKNANIKCAKDLDNQPVHFLFNNRQTEIVTNRKEERAMSLAWDITTESMDDFSEFLGKISPQKLKMTVEVLTKRVKLEAYVNNLQDRIEMIEGKQALLKKTRDELLKHKKEIEENKNFVIKVTETYKERSSIAGMWNNKALCCTVCEENCHYPGCTIAKDPYWCEVIKDGNCTSCAGRCPVSTHVRENWRYVKRTKQITRTHDDLKKRYEENMRAAGEKSDLIACLQKELDEAIRDKARLVDESYQCVVKLEEIALRGNSLSTHVHLDFLIEKLKEKRDIEKAGKLEKMQRCAEETIKKGMGYIKNALGYFWPIKS
;
A
#
# COMPACT_ATOMS: atom_id res chain seq x y z
N MET A 1 40.27 24.05 -31.63
CA MET A 1 39.17 24.27 -30.66
C MET A 1 38.18 25.34 -31.14
N ALA A 2 38.62 26.57 -31.47
CA ALA A 2 37.72 27.65 -31.90
C ALA A 2 36.75 27.27 -33.05
N THR A 3 37.25 26.67 -34.14
CA THR A 3 36.44 26.18 -35.27
C THR A 3 35.39 25.15 -34.85
N ARG A 4 35.77 24.11 -34.10
CA ARG A 4 34.82 23.13 -33.56
C ARG A 4 33.69 23.76 -32.72
N LYS A 5 33.94 24.91 -32.06
CA LYS A 5 32.92 25.63 -31.29
C LYS A 5 32.04 26.53 -32.16
N SER A 6 32.59 27.16 -33.22
CA SER A 6 31.76 27.90 -34.20
C SER A 6 30.79 26.97 -34.94
N ASP A 7 31.27 25.80 -35.36
CA ASP A 7 30.50 24.88 -36.19
C ASP A 7 29.35 24.27 -35.38
N ARG A 8 29.60 23.83 -34.13
CA ARG A 8 28.56 23.39 -33.20
C ARG A 8 27.48 24.46 -32.97
N THR A 9 27.90 25.71 -32.73
CA THR A 9 26.98 26.82 -32.45
C THR A 9 26.06 27.09 -33.66
N SER A 10 26.60 27.01 -34.88
CA SER A 10 25.83 27.09 -36.12
C SER A 10 24.79 25.96 -36.23
N THR A 11 25.21 24.71 -35.96
CA THR A 11 24.31 23.53 -35.98
C THR A 11 23.16 23.68 -34.98
N LEU A 12 23.43 24.10 -33.74
CA LEU A 12 22.39 24.29 -32.72
C LEU A 12 21.38 25.38 -33.13
N GLN A 13 21.83 26.50 -33.69
CA GLN A 13 20.94 27.56 -34.22
C GLN A 13 20.05 27.06 -35.37
N GLN A 14 20.57 26.20 -36.25
CA GLN A 14 19.77 25.57 -37.30
C GLN A 14 18.71 24.60 -36.74
N ILE A 15 19.00 23.90 -35.64
CA ILE A 15 18.02 23.02 -34.98
C ILE A 15 16.95 23.86 -34.28
N ILE A 16 17.34 24.93 -33.58
CA ILE A 16 16.42 25.89 -32.93
C ILE A 16 15.41 26.46 -33.94
N SER A 17 15.87 26.91 -35.11
CA SER A 17 14.98 27.48 -36.14
C SER A 17 13.96 26.48 -36.74
N LYS A 18 14.16 25.18 -36.54
CA LYS A 18 13.28 24.08 -36.99
C LYS A 18 12.48 23.45 -35.84
N SER A 19 12.59 24.00 -34.64
CA SER A 19 12.00 23.47 -33.40
C SER A 19 10.98 24.44 -32.81
N THR A 20 10.04 23.94 -32.01
CA THR A 20 9.00 24.78 -31.38
C THR A 20 9.41 25.11 -29.95
N LEU A 21 9.51 26.38 -29.58
CA LEU A 21 9.74 26.77 -28.18
C LEU A 21 8.55 26.32 -27.30
N ILE A 22 8.83 25.56 -26.25
CA ILE A 22 7.81 25.05 -25.30
C ILE A 22 8.01 25.57 -23.87
N ASN A 23 9.20 26.06 -23.51
CA ASN A 23 9.46 26.78 -22.27
C ASN A 23 10.53 27.86 -22.52
N ASP A 24 10.27 29.11 -22.10
CA ASP A 24 11.16 30.26 -22.32
C ASP A 24 12.03 30.62 -21.09
N GLY A 25 11.89 29.88 -19.99
CA GLY A 25 12.75 30.01 -18.81
C GLY A 25 14.20 29.55 -19.07
N PRO A 26 15.14 29.77 -18.13
CA PRO A 26 16.51 29.29 -18.25
C PRO A 26 16.62 27.81 -17.80
N PRO A 27 17.14 26.88 -18.63
CA PRO A 27 17.46 26.99 -20.05
C PRO A 27 16.22 26.83 -20.95
N LYS A 28 16.22 27.49 -22.10
CA LYS A 28 15.07 27.49 -23.02
C LYS A 28 14.84 26.10 -23.60
N ILE A 29 13.61 25.60 -23.54
CA ILE A 29 13.29 24.24 -23.99
C ILE A 29 12.57 24.29 -25.33
N TYR A 30 13.13 23.60 -26.32
CA TYR A 30 12.59 23.49 -27.68
C TYR A 30 12.15 22.05 -28.00
N GLN A 31 10.92 21.89 -28.45
CA GLN A 31 10.38 20.63 -28.97
C GLN A 31 10.89 20.37 -30.40
N LEU A 32 11.57 19.25 -30.58
CA LEU A 32 12.06 18.76 -31.87
C LEU A 32 10.90 18.23 -32.72
N SER A 33 11.02 18.39 -34.05
CA SER A 33 10.04 17.91 -35.03
C SER A 33 10.58 16.70 -35.84
N PRO A 34 10.53 15.47 -35.29
CA PRO A 34 11.06 14.28 -35.95
C PRO A 34 10.25 13.86 -37.19
N LYS A 35 10.92 13.25 -38.17
CA LYS A 35 10.29 12.60 -39.33
C LYS A 35 9.58 11.32 -38.84
N LYS A 36 8.24 11.26 -38.92
CA LYS A 36 7.41 10.15 -38.40
C LYS A 36 6.98 9.15 -39.48
N GLN A 37 7.34 7.88 -39.30
CA GLN A 37 7.04 6.74 -40.19
C GLN A 37 6.31 5.61 -39.42
N SER A 38 5.45 4.84 -40.11
CA SER A 38 4.89 3.57 -39.61
C SER A 38 5.66 2.39 -40.20
N VAL A 39 5.89 1.34 -39.41
CA VAL A 39 6.81 0.26 -39.77
C VAL A 39 6.08 -1.00 -40.28
N ASP A 40 4.83 -1.23 -39.87
CA ASP A 40 4.07 -2.48 -40.12
C ASP A 40 3.20 -2.46 -41.39
N GLY A 41 3.42 -1.51 -42.32
CA GLY A 41 2.65 -1.39 -43.56
C GLY A 41 1.17 -0.99 -43.39
N ARG A 42 0.72 -0.75 -42.15
CA ARG A 42 -0.64 -0.31 -41.84
C ARG A 42 -0.78 1.22 -41.89
N THR A 43 -2.02 1.69 -41.86
CA THR A 43 -2.31 3.13 -41.82
C THR A 43 -1.67 3.76 -40.57
N LYS A 44 -1.26 5.04 -40.66
CA LYS A 44 -0.57 5.78 -39.58
C LYS A 44 -1.32 5.81 -38.23
N LYS A 45 -2.60 5.43 -38.20
CA LYS A 45 -3.48 5.46 -37.02
C LYS A 45 -3.60 4.12 -36.28
N GLU A 46 -3.10 3.02 -36.86
CA GLU A 46 -3.29 1.64 -36.36
C GLU A 46 -1.97 0.91 -36.06
N SER A 47 -0.83 1.53 -36.36
CA SER A 47 0.50 0.94 -36.21
C SER A 47 0.97 0.94 -34.75
N LYS A 48 1.22 -0.26 -34.18
CA LYS A 48 1.75 -0.44 -32.80
C LYS A 48 3.26 -0.18 -32.67
N LEU A 49 3.98 0.00 -33.79
CA LEU A 49 5.42 0.25 -33.87
C LEU A 49 5.67 1.54 -34.67
N LYS A 50 6.07 2.61 -33.97
CA LYS A 50 6.28 3.94 -34.58
C LYS A 50 7.77 4.25 -34.70
N LYS A 51 8.15 4.90 -35.80
CA LYS A 51 9.55 5.25 -36.08
C LYS A 51 9.71 6.76 -36.26
N TRP A 52 10.63 7.34 -35.47
CA TRP A 52 10.83 8.77 -35.31
C TRP A 52 12.30 9.10 -35.58
N THR A 53 12.59 9.74 -36.71
CA THR A 53 13.96 10.00 -37.16
C THR A 53 14.35 11.47 -36.98
N ILE A 54 15.56 11.71 -36.45
CA ILE A 54 16.15 13.02 -36.18
C ILE A 54 17.58 13.05 -36.74
N GLY A 55 17.93 14.16 -37.39
CA GLY A 55 19.13 14.21 -38.23
C GLY A 55 18.91 13.48 -39.56
N ASP A 56 19.98 13.39 -40.35
CA ASP A 56 20.01 12.66 -41.61
C ASP A 56 21.04 11.53 -41.53
N ARG A 57 20.69 10.36 -42.08
CA ARG A 57 21.48 9.14 -41.91
C ARG A 57 22.77 9.21 -42.73
N ASP A 58 23.89 9.14 -42.03
CA ASP A 58 25.23 8.96 -42.60
C ASP A 58 25.53 7.46 -42.75
N PRO A 59 25.59 6.89 -43.97
CA PRO A 59 25.84 5.46 -44.17
C PRO A 59 27.26 5.02 -43.81
N SER A 60 28.20 5.96 -43.64
CA SER A 60 29.59 5.66 -43.25
C SER A 60 29.75 5.45 -41.75
N LYS A 61 28.75 5.83 -40.95
CA LYS A 61 28.74 5.66 -39.50
C LYS A 61 27.97 4.41 -39.10
N ASP A 62 28.62 3.59 -38.28
CA ASP A 62 28.01 2.52 -37.52
C ASP A 62 26.74 2.99 -36.79
N ASN A 63 25.74 2.12 -36.70
CA ASN A 63 24.56 2.34 -35.88
C ASN A 63 24.61 1.43 -34.65
N ARG A 64 24.25 1.97 -33.48
CA ARG A 64 24.08 1.23 -32.23
C ARG A 64 22.62 1.24 -31.83
N THR A 65 22.01 0.08 -31.67
CA THR A 65 20.60 -0.05 -31.28
C THR A 65 20.47 -0.48 -29.82
N VAL A 66 19.82 0.34 -29.00
CA VAL A 66 19.56 0.09 -27.57
C VAL A 66 18.08 -0.15 -27.33
N LEU A 67 17.73 -1.28 -26.71
CA LEU A 67 16.39 -1.54 -26.21
C LEU A 67 16.24 -1.03 -24.77
N MET A 68 15.37 -0.06 -24.54
CA MET A 68 15.07 0.44 -23.19
C MET A 68 13.91 -0.32 -22.56
N VAL A 69 14.16 -0.95 -21.41
CA VAL A 69 13.18 -1.74 -20.67
C VAL A 69 13.07 -1.26 -19.24
N GLY A 70 11.87 -0.88 -18.79
CA GLY A 70 11.62 -0.39 -17.44
C GLY A 70 10.15 -0.08 -17.20
N MET A 71 9.75 -0.03 -15.92
CA MET A 71 8.34 0.18 -15.52
C MET A 71 7.78 1.54 -15.94
N ASN A 72 6.45 1.68 -15.87
CA ASN A 72 5.79 2.98 -15.88
C ASN A 72 6.35 3.84 -14.74
N GLY A 73 6.75 5.08 -15.03
CA GLY A 73 7.38 5.98 -14.05
C GLY A 73 8.89 5.80 -13.83
N ALA A 74 9.56 4.82 -14.45
CA ALA A 74 11.01 4.60 -14.30
C ALA A 74 11.90 5.69 -14.95
N GLY A 75 11.32 6.69 -15.62
CA GLY A 75 12.04 7.82 -16.22
C GLY A 75 12.55 7.62 -17.64
N LYS A 76 12.12 6.56 -18.36
CA LYS A 76 12.60 6.22 -19.73
C LYS A 76 12.56 7.40 -20.70
N THR A 77 11.41 8.06 -20.82
CA THR A 77 11.21 9.22 -21.70
C THR A 77 12.13 10.40 -21.35
N THR A 78 12.36 10.65 -20.06
CA THR A 78 13.28 11.70 -19.59
C THR A 78 14.73 11.36 -19.91
N LEU A 79 15.10 10.08 -19.77
CA LEU A 79 16.41 9.57 -20.17
C LEU A 79 16.64 9.71 -21.69
N ILE A 80 15.63 9.45 -22.51
CA ILE A 80 15.69 9.63 -23.97
C ILE A 80 15.93 11.11 -24.33
N ASN A 81 15.16 12.05 -23.77
CA ASN A 81 15.40 13.48 -24.00
C ASN A 81 16.84 13.86 -23.55
N ALA A 82 17.35 13.33 -22.45
CA ALA A 82 18.72 13.59 -21.99
C ALA A 82 19.80 13.05 -22.95
N ILE A 83 19.65 11.81 -23.46
CA ILE A 83 20.56 11.23 -24.46
C ILE A 83 20.63 12.10 -25.72
N VAL A 84 19.49 12.64 -26.15
CA VAL A 84 19.39 13.44 -27.39
C VAL A 84 20.20 14.73 -27.27
N ASN A 85 20.15 15.40 -26.12
CA ASN A 85 20.93 16.61 -25.87
C ASN A 85 22.43 16.31 -25.82
N TYR A 86 22.82 15.19 -25.19
CA TYR A 86 24.21 14.71 -25.18
C TYR A 86 24.71 14.42 -26.60
N VAL A 87 23.95 13.68 -27.42
CA VAL A 87 24.30 13.34 -28.81
C VAL A 87 24.40 14.59 -29.69
N MET A 88 23.49 15.56 -29.52
CA MET A 88 23.53 16.88 -30.18
C MET A 88 24.69 17.76 -29.73
N GLY A 89 25.41 17.40 -28.66
CA GLY A 89 26.55 18.16 -28.16
C GLY A 89 26.20 19.40 -27.35
N VAL A 90 24.97 19.49 -26.83
CA VAL A 90 24.54 20.57 -25.94
C VAL A 90 25.45 20.64 -24.71
N GLU A 91 25.85 21.84 -24.33
CA GLU A 91 26.58 22.17 -23.10
C GLU A 91 25.70 23.00 -22.15
N TRP A 92 26.12 23.11 -20.89
CA TRP A 92 25.39 23.88 -19.87
C TRP A 92 25.30 25.37 -20.27
N GLU A 93 26.41 25.88 -20.82
CA GLU A 93 26.59 27.26 -21.26
C GLU A 93 25.77 27.63 -22.50
N ASP A 94 25.25 26.65 -23.26
CA ASP A 94 24.41 26.93 -24.43
C ASP A 94 23.02 27.48 -24.02
N LYS A 95 22.63 27.33 -22.74
CA LYS A 95 21.34 27.78 -22.15
C LYS A 95 20.08 27.37 -22.93
N VAL A 96 20.16 26.29 -23.71
CA VAL A 96 19.10 25.74 -24.55
C VAL A 96 19.06 24.21 -24.43
N TRP A 97 17.89 23.64 -24.18
CA TRP A 97 17.63 22.19 -24.17
C TRP A 97 16.60 21.80 -25.22
N PHE A 98 16.64 20.54 -25.65
CA PHE A 98 15.70 19.96 -26.62
C PHE A 98 14.88 18.82 -26.01
N GLU A 99 13.59 18.73 -26.36
CA GLU A 99 12.75 17.57 -26.05
C GLU A 99 12.18 16.96 -27.34
N ILE A 100 12.19 15.63 -27.46
CA ILE A 100 11.43 14.93 -28.52
C ILE A 100 10.00 14.66 -28.06
N VAL A 101 9.87 14.33 -26.77
CA VAL A 101 8.60 13.95 -26.14
C VAL A 101 8.23 15.00 -25.11
N GLU A 102 7.10 15.66 -25.34
CA GLU A 102 6.61 16.78 -24.55
C GLU A 102 5.92 16.32 -23.26
N LYS A 103 6.31 16.91 -22.13
CA LYS A 103 5.66 16.65 -20.85
C LYS A 103 4.31 17.39 -20.77
N GLY A 104 3.23 16.65 -20.55
CA GLY A 104 1.99 17.21 -19.97
C GLY A 104 0.97 17.88 -20.90
N LYS A 105 1.11 17.87 -22.24
CA LYS A 105 0.02 18.36 -23.10
C LYS A 105 -1.19 17.42 -23.08
N ARG A 106 -2.34 18.01 -22.71
CA ARG A 106 -3.62 17.34 -22.47
C ARG A 106 -4.30 16.92 -23.77
N SER A 107 -4.59 15.64 -23.92
CA SER A 107 -5.88 15.18 -24.46
C SER A 107 -6.45 14.12 -23.52
N LEU A 108 -7.68 14.33 -23.06
CA LEU A 108 -8.40 13.34 -22.25
C LEU A 108 -8.68 12.09 -23.10
N SER A 109 -8.60 10.93 -22.43
CA SER A 109 -8.67 9.56 -22.98
C SER A 109 -7.40 9.05 -23.71
N GLN A 110 -7.07 7.79 -23.40
CA GLN A 110 -6.06 6.89 -24.02
C GLN A 110 -4.60 6.97 -23.55
N PHE A 111 -4.31 6.13 -22.53
CA PHE A 111 -3.04 5.42 -22.19
C PHE A 111 -1.79 6.28 -21.85
N GLU A 112 -0.93 5.95 -20.88
CA GLU A 112 0.09 4.88 -20.92
C GLU A 112 0.77 4.74 -22.30
N THR A 113 2.10 4.63 -22.38
CA THR A 113 2.75 4.34 -23.67
C THR A 113 2.34 2.94 -24.11
N SER A 114 1.30 2.84 -24.95
CA SER A 114 0.72 1.57 -25.42
C SER A 114 1.36 1.03 -26.70
N GLU A 115 2.45 1.65 -27.14
CA GLU A 115 3.09 1.48 -28.44
C GLU A 115 4.61 1.45 -28.26
N VAL A 116 5.32 0.69 -29.09
CA VAL A 116 6.79 0.69 -29.14
C VAL A 116 7.23 1.83 -30.06
N THR A 117 8.17 2.65 -29.61
CA THR A 117 8.69 3.78 -30.40
C THR A 117 10.18 3.66 -30.63
N VAL A 118 10.59 3.68 -31.90
CA VAL A 118 11.97 3.64 -32.35
C VAL A 118 12.43 5.06 -32.67
N TYR A 119 13.35 5.59 -31.86
CA TYR A 119 14.00 6.88 -32.07
C TYR A 119 15.33 6.67 -32.79
N GLU A 120 15.42 7.08 -34.05
CA GLU A 120 16.68 7.16 -34.78
C GLU A 120 17.29 8.54 -34.59
N ILE A 121 18.47 8.60 -33.98
CA ILE A 121 19.23 9.81 -33.70
C ILE A 121 20.51 9.74 -34.53
N PHE A 122 20.46 10.33 -35.72
CA PHE A 122 21.58 10.34 -36.67
C PHE A 122 22.51 11.53 -36.44
N GLY A 123 23.80 11.31 -36.70
CA GLY A 123 24.88 12.15 -36.19
C GLY A 123 24.84 13.61 -36.63
N PHE A 124 25.10 14.51 -35.68
CA PHE A 124 25.25 15.95 -35.90
C PHE A 124 26.74 16.30 -36.09
N GLU A 125 27.04 17.28 -36.94
CA GLU A 125 28.41 17.81 -37.04
C GLU A 125 28.81 18.46 -35.70
N GLY A 126 29.91 17.97 -35.12
CA GLY A 126 30.36 18.37 -33.77
C GLY A 126 29.69 17.63 -32.60
N GLY A 127 28.82 16.64 -32.85
CA GLY A 127 28.19 15.82 -31.80
C GLY A 127 29.19 14.97 -30.99
N ARG A 128 28.77 14.53 -29.78
CA ARG A 128 29.66 13.86 -28.81
C ARG A 128 29.96 12.38 -29.12
N VAL A 129 29.15 11.72 -29.95
CA VAL A 129 29.28 10.28 -30.26
C VAL A 129 29.79 10.03 -31.68
N PRO A 130 30.69 9.06 -31.90
CA PRO A 130 31.25 8.75 -33.22
C PRO A 130 30.35 7.85 -34.10
N TYR A 131 29.18 7.44 -33.59
CA TYR A 131 28.25 6.51 -34.24
C TYR A 131 26.82 7.09 -34.26
N SER A 132 25.96 6.53 -35.12
CA SER A 132 24.51 6.73 -35.08
C SER A 132 23.89 5.95 -33.92
N LEU A 133 22.86 6.50 -33.28
CA LEU A 133 22.19 5.86 -32.14
C LEU A 133 20.71 5.63 -32.44
N THR A 134 20.24 4.40 -32.24
CA THR A 134 18.83 4.02 -32.31
C THR A 134 18.36 3.58 -30.93
N ILE A 135 17.29 4.17 -30.41
CA ILE A 135 16.70 3.82 -29.12
C ILE A 135 15.30 3.26 -29.34
N ILE A 136 15.04 2.06 -28.83
CA ILE A 136 13.72 1.43 -28.84
C ILE A 136 13.12 1.65 -27.46
N ASP A 137 12.19 2.61 -27.34
CA ASP A 137 11.42 2.82 -26.12
C ASP A 137 10.25 1.85 -26.07
N THR A 138 10.10 1.18 -24.93
CA THR A 138 9.04 0.19 -24.69
C THR A 138 7.94 0.74 -23.78
N PRO A 139 6.68 0.32 -23.99
CA PRO A 139 5.64 0.41 -22.97
C PRO A 139 6.16 0.03 -21.58
N GLY A 140 5.84 0.83 -20.56
CA GLY A 140 6.13 0.40 -19.19
C GLY A 140 5.21 -0.75 -18.82
N PHE A 141 5.79 -1.93 -18.61
CA PHE A 141 5.04 -3.16 -18.42
C PHE A 141 4.39 -3.21 -17.03
N SER A 142 3.08 -3.52 -17.01
CA SER A 142 2.31 -3.79 -15.78
C SER A 142 2.15 -5.30 -15.51
N SER A 143 2.38 -6.14 -16.52
CA SER A 143 2.29 -7.61 -16.47
C SER A 143 3.33 -8.29 -17.37
N THR A 144 3.57 -9.59 -17.14
CA THR A 144 4.40 -10.43 -18.02
C THR A 144 3.82 -10.52 -19.44
N GLN A 145 2.48 -10.60 -19.56
CA GLN A 145 1.78 -10.71 -20.83
C GLN A 145 2.01 -9.46 -21.71
N SER A 146 1.89 -8.27 -21.13
CA SER A 146 2.15 -7.00 -21.85
C SER A 146 3.60 -6.89 -22.35
N PHE A 147 4.57 -7.55 -21.69
CA PHE A 147 5.96 -7.56 -22.17
C PHE A 147 6.18 -8.57 -23.30
N LEU A 148 5.52 -9.73 -23.27
CA LEU A 148 5.60 -10.71 -24.37
C LEU A 148 5.03 -10.14 -25.68
N GLU A 149 3.96 -9.36 -25.61
CA GLU A 149 3.43 -8.64 -26.79
C GLU A 149 4.42 -7.63 -27.36
N VAL A 150 5.17 -6.92 -26.51
CA VAL A 150 6.25 -6.01 -26.93
C VAL A 150 7.40 -6.76 -27.60
N ILE A 151 7.81 -7.92 -27.06
CA ILE A 151 8.86 -8.74 -27.68
C ILE A 151 8.42 -9.25 -29.07
N LEU A 152 7.17 -9.71 -29.22
CA LEU A 152 6.64 -10.14 -30.52
C LEU A 152 6.63 -8.98 -31.55
N LEU A 153 6.28 -7.76 -31.13
CA LEU A 153 6.34 -6.57 -32.00
C LEU A 153 7.77 -6.18 -32.41
N ILE A 154 8.75 -6.41 -31.52
CA ILE A 154 10.17 -6.19 -31.82
C ILE A 154 10.65 -7.22 -32.87
N GLN A 155 10.28 -8.49 -32.72
CA GLN A 155 10.66 -9.57 -33.65
C GLN A 155 10.14 -9.36 -35.08
N ASP A 156 8.94 -8.79 -35.25
CA ASP A 156 8.32 -8.58 -36.57
C ASP A 156 8.83 -7.31 -37.30
N GLY A 157 9.64 -6.44 -36.68
CA GLY A 157 9.99 -5.13 -37.26
C GLY A 157 11.30 -4.47 -36.84
N ILE A 158 12.18 -5.16 -36.11
CA ILE A 158 13.50 -4.64 -35.67
C ILE A 158 14.57 -5.69 -35.92
N ASP A 159 15.49 -5.42 -36.85
CA ASP A 159 16.47 -6.40 -37.33
C ASP A 159 17.63 -6.65 -36.37
N ARG A 160 18.00 -5.67 -35.52
CA ARG A 160 19.20 -5.73 -34.67
C ARG A 160 19.07 -4.92 -33.38
N ILE A 161 19.53 -5.50 -32.28
CA ILE A 161 19.68 -4.86 -30.97
C ILE A 161 21.10 -5.17 -30.47
N ASP A 162 21.87 -4.13 -30.11
CA ASP A 162 23.25 -4.25 -29.64
C ASP A 162 23.33 -4.26 -28.10
N ALA A 163 22.41 -3.57 -27.41
CA ALA A 163 22.36 -3.52 -25.94
C ALA A 163 20.94 -3.45 -25.39
N VAL A 164 20.74 -3.94 -24.17
CA VAL A 164 19.49 -3.81 -23.40
C VAL A 164 19.73 -2.96 -22.15
N GLY A 165 19.11 -1.78 -22.12
CA GLY A 165 19.15 -0.85 -21.00
C GLY A 165 18.00 -1.11 -20.03
N LEU A 166 18.31 -1.64 -18.85
CA LEU A 166 17.35 -1.84 -17.76
C LEU A 166 17.18 -0.52 -17.00
N VAL A 167 16.14 0.23 -17.33
CA VAL A 167 15.84 1.55 -16.73
C VAL A 167 15.17 1.36 -15.38
N ILE A 168 15.88 1.73 -14.31
CA ILE A 168 15.47 1.59 -12.91
C ILE A 168 15.57 2.97 -12.26
N LYS A 169 14.66 3.32 -11.36
CA LYS A 169 14.76 4.58 -10.61
C LYS A 169 15.68 4.39 -9.40
N ALA A 170 16.66 5.26 -9.19
CA ALA A 170 17.67 5.11 -8.13
C ALA A 170 17.07 5.07 -6.71
N SER A 171 15.90 5.69 -6.51
CA SER A 171 15.12 5.61 -5.25
C SER A 171 14.40 4.27 -5.01
N GLU A 172 14.48 3.31 -5.95
CA GLU A 172 13.97 1.95 -5.77
C GLU A 172 15.02 1.07 -5.08
N ILE A 173 14.84 0.89 -3.77
CA ILE A 173 15.69 0.04 -2.90
C ILE A 173 15.30 -1.45 -3.01
N ARG A 174 14.21 -1.77 -3.72
CA ARG A 174 13.75 -3.13 -4.00
C ARG A 174 12.99 -3.19 -5.32
N LEU A 175 13.33 -4.16 -6.16
CA LEU A 175 12.51 -4.53 -7.32
C LEU A 175 11.30 -5.35 -6.87
N SER A 176 10.11 -4.96 -7.31
CA SER A 176 8.86 -5.69 -7.10
C SER A 176 8.91 -7.11 -7.68
N TYR A 177 8.02 -8.01 -7.21
CA TYR A 177 7.92 -9.37 -7.76
C TYR A 177 7.76 -9.37 -9.29
N ARG A 178 6.99 -8.43 -9.84
CA ARG A 178 6.78 -8.29 -11.29
C ARG A 178 8.05 -7.84 -12.02
N GLN A 179 8.81 -6.87 -11.47
CA GLN A 179 10.12 -6.49 -11.99
C GLN A 179 11.07 -7.69 -11.96
N LYS A 180 11.22 -8.36 -10.80
CA LYS A 180 12.07 -9.57 -10.69
C LYS A 180 11.66 -10.65 -11.68
N HIS A 181 10.37 -10.88 -11.91
CA HIS A 181 9.88 -11.86 -12.88
C HIS A 181 10.18 -11.47 -14.34
N VAL A 182 9.93 -10.22 -14.74
CA VAL A 182 10.23 -9.75 -16.11
C VAL A 182 11.74 -9.72 -16.36
N LEU A 183 12.55 -9.33 -15.37
CA LEU A 183 14.01 -9.34 -15.47
C LEU A 183 14.58 -10.76 -15.56
N LYS A 184 14.06 -11.72 -14.77
CA LYS A 184 14.41 -13.14 -14.91
C LYS A 184 13.94 -13.71 -16.25
N MET A 185 12.79 -13.28 -16.77
CA MET A 185 12.33 -13.67 -18.10
C MET A 185 13.28 -13.14 -19.19
N ILE A 186 13.66 -11.86 -19.16
CA ILE A 186 14.64 -11.25 -20.07
C ILE A 186 15.98 -12.00 -20.00
N SER A 187 16.51 -12.23 -18.80
CA SER A 187 17.73 -13.04 -18.61
C SER A 187 17.59 -14.46 -19.18
N SER A 188 16.42 -15.10 -19.05
CA SER A 188 16.16 -16.44 -19.61
C SER A 188 15.91 -16.47 -21.13
N LEU A 189 15.74 -15.30 -21.75
CA LEU A 189 15.60 -15.12 -23.19
C LEU A 189 16.92 -14.69 -23.84
N LEU A 190 17.82 -14.08 -23.07
CA LEU A 190 19.11 -13.53 -23.49
C LEU A 190 20.31 -14.28 -22.88
N ASP A 191 20.10 -15.55 -22.48
CA ASP A 191 21.04 -16.34 -21.66
C ASP A 191 22.43 -16.56 -22.30
N LYS A 192 22.58 -16.26 -23.60
CA LYS A 192 23.84 -16.27 -24.38
C LYS A 192 24.52 -14.90 -24.52
N ASP A 193 23.79 -13.79 -24.33
CA ASP A 193 24.24 -12.40 -24.60
C ASP A 193 24.23 -11.52 -23.33
N MET A 194 24.51 -12.13 -22.18
CA MET A 194 24.38 -11.47 -20.87
C MET A 194 25.28 -10.22 -20.70
N GLU A 195 26.37 -10.14 -21.47
CA GLU A 195 27.33 -9.03 -21.53
C GLU A 195 26.73 -7.73 -22.11
N ASN A 196 25.59 -7.83 -22.80
CA ASN A 196 24.95 -6.70 -23.48
C ASN A 196 23.79 -6.09 -22.64
N ILE A 197 23.54 -6.59 -21.42
CA ILE A 197 22.50 -6.07 -20.52
C ILE A 197 23.13 -5.18 -19.45
N VAL A 198 22.71 -3.91 -19.38
CA VAL A 198 23.24 -2.92 -18.42
C VAL A 198 22.13 -2.23 -17.64
N ALA A 199 22.42 -1.79 -16.40
CA ALA A 199 21.46 -1.03 -15.60
C ALA A 199 21.59 0.48 -15.83
N LEU A 200 20.47 1.16 -16.04
CA LEU A 200 20.40 2.61 -16.28
C LEU A 200 19.60 3.25 -15.13
N PHE A 201 20.27 3.83 -14.14
CA PHE A 201 19.64 4.38 -12.95
C PHE A 201 19.24 5.85 -13.13
N THR A 202 17.95 6.14 -13.14
CA THR A 202 17.40 7.50 -13.27
C THR A 202 17.12 8.13 -11.91
N HIS A 203 17.14 9.47 -11.85
CA HIS A 203 16.97 10.23 -10.59
C HIS A 203 18.03 9.87 -9.53
N SER A 204 19.27 9.64 -9.98
CA SER A 204 20.39 9.26 -9.11
C SER A 204 21.09 10.45 -8.47
N ASP A 205 21.47 10.29 -7.21
CA ASP A 205 22.37 11.18 -6.47
C ASP A 205 23.62 10.41 -5.99
N ALA A 206 24.57 11.12 -5.38
CA ALA A 206 25.82 10.53 -4.92
C ALA A 206 25.67 9.45 -3.81
N GLY A 207 24.53 9.40 -3.10
CA GLY A 207 24.28 8.43 -2.03
C GLY A 207 23.53 7.18 -2.49
N THR A 208 22.70 7.29 -3.53
CA THR A 208 21.77 6.21 -3.94
C THR A 208 22.46 4.98 -4.56
N ILE A 209 23.73 5.09 -4.97
CA ILE A 209 24.49 4.05 -5.69
C ILE A 209 24.55 2.73 -4.91
N ARG A 210 24.73 2.78 -3.58
CA ARG A 210 24.85 1.56 -2.74
C ARG A 210 23.55 0.75 -2.73
N ASN A 211 22.41 1.43 -2.65
CA ASN A 211 21.08 0.82 -2.64
C ASN A 211 20.74 0.23 -4.01
N ALA A 212 21.09 0.94 -5.08
CA ALA A 212 20.94 0.51 -6.47
C ALA A 212 21.73 -0.79 -6.76
N LEU A 213 23.00 -0.87 -6.35
CA LEU A 213 23.82 -2.07 -6.48
C LEU A 213 23.29 -3.24 -5.64
N GLN A 214 22.97 -3.01 -4.37
CA GLN A 214 22.37 -4.03 -3.50
C GLN A 214 21.07 -4.60 -4.11
N THR A 215 20.24 -3.74 -4.70
CA THR A 215 18.99 -4.13 -5.37
C THR A 215 19.23 -5.08 -6.55
N LEU A 216 20.27 -4.85 -7.35
CA LEU A 216 20.64 -5.73 -8.46
C LEU A 216 21.19 -7.08 -7.96
N THR A 217 22.06 -7.05 -6.93
CA THR A 217 22.64 -8.25 -6.32
C THR A 217 21.56 -9.12 -5.65
N GLU A 218 20.65 -8.55 -4.87
CA GLU A 218 19.54 -9.26 -4.20
C GLU A 218 18.46 -9.78 -5.17
N ALA A 219 18.40 -9.25 -6.39
CA ALA A 219 17.46 -9.72 -7.40
C ALA A 219 17.98 -10.92 -8.20
N ASP A 220 19.26 -11.28 -8.05
CA ASP A 220 19.95 -12.32 -8.82
C ASP A 220 19.79 -12.10 -10.34
N ILE A 221 20.01 -10.84 -10.76
CA ILE A 221 19.93 -10.44 -12.17
C ILE A 221 21.27 -10.73 -12.81
N LYS A 222 21.31 -11.73 -13.70
CA LYS A 222 22.40 -11.83 -14.67
C LYS A 222 22.39 -10.55 -15.52
N CYS A 223 23.52 -9.87 -15.58
CA CYS A 223 23.76 -8.66 -16.38
C CYS A 223 25.27 -8.56 -16.65
N ALA A 224 25.69 -7.60 -17.48
CA ALA A 224 27.08 -7.32 -17.75
C ALA A 224 27.83 -7.04 -16.43
N LYS A 225 29.08 -7.50 -16.33
CA LYS A 225 29.90 -7.34 -15.14
C LYS A 225 31.24 -6.68 -15.43
N ASP A 226 31.71 -5.89 -14.47
CA ASP A 226 33.05 -5.30 -14.50
C ASP A 226 34.14 -6.33 -14.13
N ARG A 227 35.40 -5.88 -14.15
CA ARG A 227 36.57 -6.69 -13.78
C ARG A 227 36.57 -7.15 -12.30
N ASN A 228 35.72 -6.55 -11.47
CA ASN A 228 35.55 -6.87 -10.05
C ASN A 228 34.30 -7.74 -9.80
N ASN A 229 33.69 -8.30 -10.85
CA ASN A 229 32.48 -9.14 -10.81
C ASN A 229 31.23 -8.39 -10.29
N GLN A 230 31.22 -7.06 -10.33
CA GLN A 230 30.07 -6.19 -10.01
C GLN A 230 29.22 -5.92 -11.25
N PRO A 231 27.89 -5.74 -11.13
CA PRO A 231 27.03 -5.29 -12.23
C PRO A 231 27.53 -3.99 -12.88
N VAL A 232 27.49 -3.91 -14.21
CA VAL A 232 27.72 -2.67 -14.95
C VAL A 232 26.46 -1.82 -14.93
N TYR A 233 26.60 -0.56 -14.49
CA TYR A 233 25.52 0.39 -14.38
C TYR A 233 25.96 1.80 -14.77
N PHE A 234 25.00 2.63 -15.14
CA PHE A 234 25.19 4.05 -15.47
C PHE A 234 24.18 4.90 -14.69
N LEU A 235 24.59 6.11 -14.33
CA LEU A 235 23.84 7.01 -13.43
C LEU A 235 23.34 8.24 -14.19
N PHE A 236 22.06 8.54 -14.07
CA PHE A 236 21.43 9.69 -14.70
C PHE A 236 20.65 10.48 -13.66
N ASN A 237 21.03 11.74 -13.45
CA ASN A 237 20.30 12.68 -12.63
C ASN A 237 19.42 13.54 -13.57
N ASN A 238 18.11 13.33 -13.54
CA ASN A 238 17.14 13.79 -14.55
C ASN A 238 16.92 15.32 -14.52
N CYS A 239 17.97 16.12 -14.73
CA CYS A 239 17.99 17.59 -14.75
C CYS A 239 16.91 18.22 -15.65
N GLN A 240 16.55 17.56 -16.75
CA GLN A 240 15.46 17.98 -17.64
C GLN A 240 14.06 17.89 -17.01
N ALA A 241 13.92 17.31 -15.82
CA ALA A 241 12.70 17.38 -15.00
C ALA A 241 12.68 18.60 -14.06
N LEU A 242 13.80 19.33 -13.90
CA LEU A 242 13.96 20.47 -12.99
C LEU A 242 13.73 21.83 -13.66
N ALA A 243 13.92 21.95 -14.98
CA ALA A 243 13.79 23.23 -15.73
C ALA A 243 12.35 23.80 -15.84
N THR A 244 11.40 23.33 -15.04
CA THR A 244 10.06 23.93 -14.91
C THR A 244 9.95 24.90 -13.71
N SER A 245 10.96 24.99 -12.85
CA SER A 245 11.04 25.93 -11.72
C SER A 245 12.18 26.94 -11.93
N SER A 246 11.87 28.23 -11.86
CA SER A 246 12.74 29.32 -12.32
C SER A 246 13.79 29.84 -11.32
N GLU A 247 14.04 29.14 -10.20
CA GLU A 247 14.70 29.76 -9.03
C GLU A 247 16.06 29.18 -8.59
N GLU A 248 16.57 28.08 -9.16
CA GLU A 248 17.86 27.49 -8.71
C GLU A 248 18.78 26.97 -9.84
N GLU A 249 19.45 27.87 -10.59
CA GLU A 249 20.43 27.49 -11.62
C GLU A 249 21.55 26.56 -11.08
N THR A 250 22.03 26.76 -9.84
CA THR A 250 23.17 26.01 -9.28
C THR A 250 22.90 24.53 -8.98
N ASN A 251 21.67 24.18 -8.58
CA ASN A 251 21.29 22.78 -8.33
C ASN A 251 21.07 22.03 -9.66
N MET A 252 20.60 22.75 -10.69
CA MET A 252 20.45 22.22 -12.05
C MET A 252 21.80 21.93 -12.73
N GLU A 253 22.83 22.75 -12.52
CA GLU A 253 24.19 22.53 -13.05
C GLU A 253 24.79 21.21 -12.54
N VAL A 254 24.72 20.96 -11.22
CA VAL A 254 25.24 19.72 -10.61
C VAL A 254 24.48 18.48 -11.10
N ALA A 255 23.17 18.60 -11.33
CA ALA A 255 22.36 17.53 -11.91
C ALA A 255 22.68 17.29 -13.38
N TRP A 256 22.95 18.35 -14.14
CA TRP A 256 23.39 18.28 -15.54
C TRP A 256 24.74 17.57 -15.67
N ASP A 257 25.76 18.00 -14.93
CA ASP A 257 27.09 17.38 -14.92
C ASP A 257 27.06 15.89 -14.57
N THR A 258 26.26 15.53 -13.56
CA THR A 258 26.08 14.13 -13.14
C THR A 258 25.51 13.29 -14.29
N SER A 259 24.51 13.81 -15.01
CA SER A 259 23.96 13.14 -16.20
C SER A 259 24.93 13.12 -17.38
N MET A 260 25.65 14.20 -17.66
CA MET A 260 26.63 14.24 -18.75
C MET A 260 27.73 13.20 -18.55
N LYS A 261 28.22 13.03 -17.31
CA LYS A 261 29.20 11.98 -16.99
C LYS A 261 28.64 10.56 -17.19
N GLY A 262 27.40 10.31 -16.75
CA GLY A 262 26.76 9.02 -16.98
C GLY A 262 26.52 8.71 -18.46
N MET A 263 26.21 9.73 -19.26
CA MET A 263 26.12 9.61 -20.73
C MET A 263 27.48 9.33 -21.37
N GLU A 264 28.56 9.96 -20.89
CA GLU A 264 29.92 9.70 -21.36
C GLU A 264 30.31 8.24 -21.13
N GLU A 265 30.21 7.76 -19.88
CA GLU A 265 30.48 6.37 -19.49
C GLU A 265 29.60 5.37 -20.29
N PHE A 266 28.31 5.66 -20.46
CA PHE A 266 27.40 4.82 -21.25
C PHE A 266 27.74 4.82 -22.76
N SER A 267 28.13 5.98 -23.31
CA SER A 267 28.53 6.09 -24.71
C SER A 267 29.84 5.38 -25.01
N GLU A 268 30.79 5.39 -24.06
CA GLU A 268 32.03 4.62 -24.19
C GLU A 268 31.74 3.10 -24.17
N PHE A 269 30.84 2.65 -23.30
CA PHE A 269 30.37 1.25 -23.30
C PHE A 269 29.79 0.83 -24.64
N LEU A 270 28.87 1.60 -25.22
CA LEU A 270 28.28 1.32 -26.54
C LEU A 270 29.32 1.36 -27.68
N GLY A 271 30.36 2.20 -27.56
CA GLY A 271 31.50 2.23 -28.48
C GLY A 271 32.38 0.98 -28.41
N ARG A 272 32.58 0.41 -27.22
CA ARG A 272 33.41 -0.79 -27.01
C ARG A 272 32.77 -2.09 -27.50
N LEU A 273 31.45 -2.16 -27.64
CA LEU A 273 30.75 -3.37 -28.15
C LEU A 273 31.30 -3.86 -29.50
N THR A 274 31.78 -2.92 -30.33
CA THR A 274 32.43 -3.18 -31.64
C THR A 274 33.66 -4.09 -31.55
N LEU A 275 34.49 -3.92 -30.51
CA LEU A 275 35.74 -4.67 -30.34
C LEU A 275 35.51 -6.10 -29.89
N MET A 276 34.31 -6.43 -29.39
CA MET A 276 33.93 -7.81 -29.02
C MET A 276 33.17 -8.52 -30.13
N THR A 277 32.73 -7.82 -31.19
CA THR A 277 32.01 -8.44 -32.32
C THR A 277 32.92 -9.05 -33.39
N GLU A 278 34.20 -8.67 -33.48
CA GLU A 278 35.15 -9.25 -34.47
C GLU A 278 35.49 -10.73 -34.19
N HIS A 279 35.05 -11.29 -33.06
CA HIS A 279 35.24 -12.70 -32.69
C HIS A 279 33.93 -13.45 -32.38
N LYS A 280 32.75 -12.86 -32.63
CA LYS A 280 31.46 -13.56 -32.46
C LYS A 280 30.85 -13.95 -33.82
N HIS A 281 30.20 -15.12 -33.86
CA HIS A 281 29.52 -15.64 -35.05
C HIS A 281 28.42 -14.66 -35.51
N PRO A 282 28.15 -14.49 -36.82
CA PRO A 282 27.14 -13.53 -37.32
C PRO A 282 25.70 -13.77 -36.82
N ASP A 283 25.43 -14.93 -36.20
CA ASP A 283 24.12 -15.24 -35.58
C ASP A 283 23.91 -14.62 -34.19
N SER A 284 24.96 -14.04 -33.56
CA SER A 284 24.97 -13.51 -32.18
C SER A 284 24.28 -12.13 -32.01
N ASN A 285 23.07 -12.02 -32.55
CA ASN A 285 22.20 -10.85 -32.40
C ASN A 285 21.13 -11.15 -31.33
N ILE A 286 20.88 -10.19 -30.43
CA ILE A 286 19.84 -10.29 -29.40
C ILE A 286 18.47 -10.66 -30.00
N VAL A 287 18.15 -10.17 -31.21
CA VAL A 287 16.91 -10.51 -31.92
C VAL A 287 16.85 -12.01 -32.28
N ASN A 288 17.97 -12.62 -32.67
CA ASN A 288 18.05 -14.06 -32.95
C ASN A 288 17.90 -14.88 -31.65
N CYS A 289 18.53 -14.46 -30.56
CA CYS A 289 18.34 -15.10 -29.24
C CYS A 289 16.88 -15.03 -28.76
N LEU A 290 16.17 -13.92 -28.99
CA LEU A 290 14.74 -13.81 -28.75
C LEU A 290 13.93 -14.79 -29.63
N ASN A 291 14.29 -14.92 -30.92
CA ASN A 291 13.65 -15.85 -31.86
C ASN A 291 13.83 -17.33 -31.44
N GLU A 292 15.06 -17.77 -31.14
CA GLU A 292 15.36 -19.15 -30.73
C GLU A 292 14.64 -19.55 -29.42
N ASN A 293 14.72 -18.68 -28.40
CA ASN A 293 14.24 -19.00 -27.05
C ASN A 293 12.72 -18.92 -26.88
N LEU A 294 12.00 -18.25 -27.79
CA LEU A 294 10.53 -18.25 -27.82
C LEU A 294 9.94 -19.41 -28.64
N VAL A 295 10.62 -19.88 -29.69
CA VAL A 295 10.18 -21.05 -30.46
C VAL A 295 10.28 -22.33 -29.62
N SER A 296 11.34 -22.48 -28.83
CA SER A 296 11.57 -23.64 -27.95
C SER A 296 10.67 -23.70 -26.70
N LYS A 297 9.95 -22.61 -26.36
CA LYS A 297 9.10 -22.50 -25.17
C LYS A 297 7.59 -22.32 -25.47
N ARG A 298 7.14 -22.52 -26.72
CA ARG A 298 5.71 -22.44 -27.05
C ARG A 298 4.91 -23.52 -26.29
N PRO A 299 3.77 -23.18 -25.64
CA PRO A 299 2.80 -24.18 -25.21
C PRO A 299 2.28 -24.95 -26.42
N ILE A 300 2.11 -26.27 -26.28
CA ILE A 300 1.44 -27.09 -27.30
C ILE A 300 -0.03 -26.67 -27.34
N GLY A 301 -0.40 -25.85 -28.33
CA GLY A 301 -1.78 -25.41 -28.56
C GLY A 301 -1.97 -23.89 -28.62
N THR A 302 -1.42 -23.23 -29.64
CA THR A 302 -1.98 -21.97 -30.18
C THR A 302 -1.40 -21.70 -31.56
N THR A 303 -2.18 -22.01 -32.60
CA THR A 303 -1.83 -21.69 -33.99
C THR A 303 -2.56 -20.41 -34.40
N ILE A 304 -1.84 -19.32 -34.57
CA ILE A 304 -2.32 -18.16 -35.33
C ILE A 304 -1.73 -18.26 -36.73
N THR A 305 -2.58 -18.48 -37.73
CA THR A 305 -2.19 -18.62 -39.13
C THR A 305 -1.92 -17.24 -39.75
N ARG A 306 -0.76 -17.09 -40.42
CA ARG A 306 -0.59 -16.02 -41.43
C ARG A 306 -1.51 -16.36 -42.62
N GLY A 307 -2.26 -15.39 -43.11
CA GLY A 307 -3.18 -15.58 -44.22
C GLY A 307 -2.46 -15.76 -45.56
N GLY A 308 -2.91 -16.75 -46.34
CA GLY A 308 -2.49 -17.05 -47.70
C GLY A 308 -3.43 -18.09 -48.30
N VAL A 309 -3.91 -17.89 -49.52
CA VAL A 309 -5.04 -18.65 -50.11
C VAL A 309 -4.55 -19.84 -50.97
N ALA A 310 -5.35 -20.92 -50.92
CA ALA A 310 -5.39 -22.14 -51.76
C ALA A 310 -5.03 -23.42 -50.98
N SER A 311 -5.67 -24.58 -51.12
CA SER A 311 -6.94 -25.05 -51.70
C SER A 311 -6.97 -26.58 -51.47
N THR A 312 -8.13 -27.22 -51.62
CA THR A 312 -8.31 -28.68 -51.86
C THR A 312 -7.79 -29.72 -50.84
N ASP A 313 -8.72 -30.15 -49.97
CA ASP A 313 -9.33 -31.51 -49.97
C ASP A 313 -8.65 -32.74 -49.31
N GLN A 314 -9.55 -33.67 -48.91
CA GLN A 314 -9.43 -35.06 -48.46
C GLN A 314 -9.03 -35.41 -47.00
N GLN A 315 -9.99 -36.09 -46.35
CA GLN A 315 -9.88 -36.80 -45.08
C GLN A 315 -9.00 -38.06 -45.19
N LYS A 316 -8.35 -38.46 -44.09
CA LYS A 316 -8.13 -39.90 -43.79
C LYS A 316 -8.00 -40.22 -42.30
N ARG A 317 -8.88 -41.13 -41.85
CA ARG A 317 -8.88 -41.84 -40.55
C ARG A 317 -7.51 -42.45 -40.21
N MET A 318 -7.12 -42.50 -38.92
CA MET A 318 -7.15 -43.73 -38.08
C MET A 318 -6.51 -43.59 -36.68
N SER A 319 -7.12 -44.26 -35.70
CA SER A 319 -6.59 -44.84 -34.44
C SER A 319 -5.54 -44.09 -33.60
N MET A 320 -5.95 -43.68 -32.38
CA MET A 320 -5.04 -43.54 -31.24
C MET A 320 -4.84 -44.88 -30.52
N THR A 321 -3.58 -45.29 -30.35
CA THR A 321 -3.17 -46.39 -29.46
C THR A 321 -2.39 -45.78 -28.28
N ILE A 322 -2.72 -46.16 -27.05
CA ILE A 322 -2.10 -45.62 -25.82
C ILE A 322 -0.99 -46.57 -25.33
N PRO A 323 0.26 -46.10 -25.14
CA PRO A 323 1.25 -46.73 -24.26
C PRO A 323 1.33 -46.02 -22.88
N PRO A 324 1.66 -46.74 -21.79
CA PRO A 324 1.59 -46.19 -20.43
C PRO A 324 2.86 -45.44 -19.99
N VAL A 325 2.69 -44.44 -19.12
CA VAL A 325 3.80 -43.69 -18.48
C VAL A 325 4.18 -44.33 -17.14
N THR A 326 5.49 -44.47 -16.91
CA THR A 326 6.11 -45.09 -15.73
C THR A 326 6.24 -44.13 -14.53
N ARG A 327 6.16 -44.67 -13.32
CA ARG A 327 6.42 -43.91 -12.06
C ARG A 327 7.92 -43.88 -11.72
N PRO A 328 8.47 -42.73 -11.29
CA PRO A 328 9.78 -42.68 -10.60
C PRO A 328 9.71 -43.31 -9.21
N LYS A 329 10.84 -43.86 -8.75
CA LYS A 329 10.97 -44.58 -7.46
C LYS A 329 11.32 -43.64 -6.30
N SER A 330 10.74 -43.87 -5.12
CA SER A 330 11.16 -43.29 -3.86
C SER A 330 12.36 -44.04 -3.26
N GLY A 331 13.45 -43.32 -2.93
CA GLY A 331 14.58 -43.87 -2.18
C GLY A 331 14.31 -43.91 -0.67
N SER A 332 14.77 -44.98 0.00
CA SER A 332 14.55 -45.24 1.43
C SER A 332 15.78 -44.91 2.28
N VAL A 333 15.60 -44.31 3.45
CA VAL A 333 16.60 -44.32 4.54
C VAL A 333 15.90 -44.69 5.86
N LYS A 334 16.46 -45.68 6.57
CA LYS A 334 16.02 -46.11 7.91
C LYS A 334 16.40 -45.01 8.92
N GLY A 335 15.72 -44.73 10.02
CA GLY A 335 14.88 -45.62 10.83
C GLY A 335 15.56 -45.88 12.18
N GLN A 336 15.40 -44.95 13.13
CA GLN A 336 15.69 -45.16 14.54
C GLN A 336 14.51 -44.67 15.39
N ILE A 337 14.19 -45.45 16.43
CA ILE A 337 12.99 -45.31 17.25
C ILE A 337 13.43 -44.88 18.64
N PHE A 338 12.92 -43.75 19.14
CA PHE A 338 12.90 -43.45 20.56
C PHE A 338 11.45 -43.46 21.06
N ARG A 339 11.09 -44.49 21.83
CA ARG A 339 9.87 -44.47 22.64
C ARG A 339 10.09 -43.51 23.81
N ARG A 340 9.10 -42.66 24.08
CA ARG A 340 8.90 -42.07 25.41
C ARG A 340 7.47 -42.36 25.83
N ASP A 341 7.33 -43.30 26.76
CA ASP A 341 6.08 -43.54 27.48
C ASP A 341 5.81 -42.37 28.43
N VAL A 342 4.63 -41.75 28.32
CA VAL A 342 4.08 -40.87 29.36
C VAL A 342 2.62 -41.27 29.55
N LYS A 343 2.32 -41.91 30.68
CA LYS A 343 0.94 -42.18 31.11
C LYS A 343 0.29 -40.89 31.61
N PRO A 344 -0.98 -40.60 31.25
CA PRO A 344 -1.77 -39.65 32.01
C PRO A 344 -2.37 -40.37 33.22
N THR A 345 -1.97 -39.97 34.43
CA THR A 345 -2.66 -40.30 35.67
C THR A 345 -3.00 -39.02 36.41
N TYR A 346 -4.28 -38.64 36.38
CA TYR A 346 -4.86 -37.85 37.46
C TYR A 346 -6.33 -38.23 37.64
N VAL A 347 -6.71 -38.47 38.90
CA VAL A 347 -8.05 -38.88 39.33
C VAL A 347 -8.77 -37.65 39.88
N PRO A 348 -10.06 -37.44 39.60
CA PRO A 348 -10.83 -36.37 40.23
C PRO A 348 -11.30 -36.83 41.61
N ASP A 349 -10.59 -36.46 42.67
CA ASP A 349 -11.10 -36.67 44.03
C ASP A 349 -12.22 -35.66 44.34
N THR A 350 -13.42 -36.19 44.52
CA THR A 350 -14.50 -35.50 45.22
C THR A 350 -14.34 -35.74 46.71
N ASN A 351 -14.32 -34.68 47.52
CA ASN A 351 -15.01 -34.72 48.83
C ASN A 351 -15.28 -33.34 49.43
N MET A 352 -16.30 -33.33 50.29
CA MET A 352 -16.90 -32.16 50.92
C MET A 352 -16.06 -31.60 52.07
N THR A 353 -16.26 -30.34 52.43
CA THR A 353 -16.67 -30.00 53.80
C THR A 353 -17.36 -28.64 53.87
N ARG A 354 -18.15 -28.47 54.94
CA ARG A 354 -19.09 -27.37 55.19
C ARG A 354 -18.87 -26.92 56.63
N SER A 355 -18.63 -25.63 56.87
CA SER A 355 -18.73 -25.03 58.21
C SER A 355 -19.00 -23.52 58.12
N GLU A 356 -19.91 -23.03 58.95
CA GLU A 356 -20.28 -21.63 59.02
C GLU A 356 -19.29 -20.78 59.83
N ALA A 357 -19.24 -19.47 59.54
CA ALA A 357 -19.28 -18.40 60.54
C ALA A 357 -19.49 -17.04 59.85
N ALA A 358 -20.26 -16.14 60.48
CA ALA A 358 -20.61 -14.82 59.94
C ALA A 358 -19.76 -13.69 60.55
N SER A 359 -19.63 -12.57 59.84
CA SER A 359 -19.64 -11.23 60.45
C SER A 359 -20.05 -10.18 59.41
N GLU A 360 -20.81 -9.18 59.87
CA GLU A 360 -21.43 -8.12 59.08
C GLU A 360 -20.42 -6.99 58.77
N LEU A 361 -20.71 -6.16 57.77
CA LEU A 361 -20.83 -4.69 57.94
C LEU A 361 -21.25 -3.95 56.65
N SER A 362 -22.51 -3.52 56.65
CA SER A 362 -23.05 -2.25 56.12
C SER A 362 -22.54 -1.64 54.80
N THR A 363 -23.46 -1.56 53.83
CA THR A 363 -23.50 -0.52 52.79
C THR A 363 -24.15 0.78 53.30
N PRO A 364 -23.86 1.94 52.68
CA PRO A 364 -24.76 3.10 52.67
C PRO A 364 -25.42 3.34 51.29
N PRO A 365 -26.54 4.09 51.20
CA PRO A 365 -27.52 3.92 50.13
C PRO A 365 -27.56 5.01 49.03
N VAL A 366 -28.34 4.71 47.99
CA VAL A 366 -28.74 5.58 46.87
C VAL A 366 -29.83 6.59 47.28
N GLN A 367 -29.78 7.81 46.75
CA GLN A 367 -30.96 8.69 46.60
C GLN A 367 -30.96 9.42 45.24
N GLN A 368 -32.12 9.40 44.55
CA GLN A 368 -32.57 10.42 43.59
C GLN A 368 -33.62 11.31 44.29
N PRO A 369 -33.87 12.56 43.85
CA PRO A 369 -34.81 12.87 42.74
C PRO A 369 -34.27 14.01 41.81
N GLY A 370 -34.91 14.51 40.74
CA GLY A 370 -36.20 14.21 40.09
C GLY A 370 -37.06 15.48 39.82
N LEU A 371 -37.17 15.91 38.55
CA LEU A 371 -38.23 16.80 37.93
C LEU A 371 -38.41 18.23 38.56
N THR A 372 -38.91 19.33 37.95
CA THR A 372 -39.77 19.57 36.75
C THR A 372 -39.76 21.08 36.30
N THR A 373 -39.76 21.35 34.97
CA THR A 373 -40.50 22.40 34.17
C THR A 373 -40.55 23.94 34.44
N THR A 374 -40.50 24.71 33.31
CA THR A 374 -41.08 26.07 33.00
C THR A 374 -40.60 27.30 33.80
N SER A 375 -40.07 28.40 33.25
CA SER A 375 -40.72 29.45 32.40
C SER A 375 -39.81 30.73 32.40
N GLN A 376 -39.92 31.82 31.61
CA GLN A 376 -40.54 32.16 30.29
C GLN A 376 -39.93 33.50 29.73
N ILE A 377 -39.96 33.67 28.40
CA ILE A 377 -40.16 34.90 27.56
C ILE A 377 -39.71 36.29 28.09
N THR A 378 -38.85 37.02 27.34
CA THR A 378 -39.11 38.36 26.72
C THR A 378 -37.84 39.07 26.20
N SER A 379 -38.03 39.90 25.19
CA SER A 379 -37.03 40.48 24.28
C SER A 379 -36.96 42.02 24.34
N ALA A 380 -35.92 42.56 23.69
CA ALA A 380 -35.80 43.89 23.08
C ALA A 380 -35.23 45.04 23.95
N THR A 381 -34.61 46.12 23.45
CA THR A 381 -33.88 46.53 22.20
C THR A 381 -33.73 48.05 22.31
N THR A 382 -32.51 48.62 22.16
CA THR A 382 -32.14 50.03 21.79
C THR A 382 -30.62 50.17 22.09
N GLY A 383 -29.73 50.89 21.38
CA GLY A 383 -29.82 52.03 20.45
C GLY A 383 -29.57 53.35 21.19
N SER A 384 -28.58 54.23 20.92
CA SER A 384 -27.62 54.38 19.80
C SER A 384 -26.33 55.20 20.19
N GLN A 385 -25.51 55.60 19.21
CA GLN A 385 -24.13 56.18 19.26
C GLN A 385 -23.98 57.63 19.80
N LEU A 386 -22.73 58.08 20.12
CA LEU A 386 -22.08 59.23 19.41
C LEU A 386 -20.55 59.50 19.72
N SER A 387 -19.81 59.91 18.67
CA SER A 387 -18.63 60.84 18.62
C SER A 387 -17.20 60.50 19.18
N THR A 388 -16.19 61.18 18.60
CA THR A 388 -14.72 60.94 18.68
C THR A 388 -13.90 62.19 19.19
N PRO A 389 -12.59 62.40 18.87
CA PRO A 389 -11.43 62.47 19.80
C PRO A 389 -10.88 63.90 20.09
N PRO A 390 -9.70 64.07 20.75
CA PRO A 390 -8.45 64.40 20.01
C PRO A 390 -7.10 63.92 20.65
N VAL A 391 -5.97 64.57 20.34
CA VAL A 391 -4.61 63.97 20.13
C VAL A 391 -3.42 64.81 20.68
N GLN A 392 -2.42 64.15 21.33
CA GLN A 392 -0.98 64.53 21.55
C GLN A 392 -0.61 65.86 22.29
N PRO A 393 0.68 66.15 22.65
CA PRO A 393 1.98 65.45 22.41
C PRO A 393 2.90 65.25 23.66
N PRO A 394 4.11 64.68 23.47
CA PRO A 394 5.29 65.18 24.20
C PRO A 394 6.57 65.35 23.34
N GLY A 395 7.38 66.36 23.67
CA GLY A 395 8.81 66.50 23.31
C GLY A 395 9.62 66.81 24.59
N LEU A 396 10.96 66.89 24.62
CA LEU A 396 12.02 66.91 23.60
C LEU A 396 13.26 66.13 24.10
N THR A 397 14.22 65.87 23.20
CA THR A 397 15.52 65.22 23.49
C THR A 397 16.58 66.22 24.01
N PRO A 398 17.81 65.78 24.37
CA PRO A 398 18.85 65.72 23.34
C PRO A 398 19.84 64.52 23.39
N THR A 399 20.31 64.22 22.19
CA THR A 399 21.27 63.24 21.69
C THR A 399 22.67 63.21 22.35
N SER A 400 23.28 62.01 22.49
CA SER A 400 24.73 61.82 22.28
C SER A 400 25.11 60.39 21.84
N GLN A 401 25.52 60.27 20.57
CA GLN A 401 26.47 59.32 19.95
C GLN A 401 26.65 57.89 20.50
N ILE A 402 26.38 56.89 19.65
CA ILE A 402 26.84 55.49 19.81
C ILE A 402 28.06 55.27 18.91
N THR A 403 29.18 54.88 19.49
CA THR A 403 30.33 54.25 18.79
C THR A 403 30.23 52.73 18.82
N SER A 404 30.70 52.08 17.75
CA SER A 404 30.67 50.62 17.58
C SER A 404 31.62 49.86 18.52
N ALA A 405 31.14 48.76 19.12
CA ALA A 405 31.98 47.71 19.71
C ALA A 405 31.30 46.33 19.60
N ARG A 406 32.10 45.26 19.60
CA ARG A 406 31.72 43.88 19.23
C ARG A 406 31.22 43.03 20.39
N THR A 407 30.39 42.04 20.03
CA THR A 407 30.30 40.66 20.58
C THR A 407 30.09 40.45 22.09
N GLY A 408 28.91 39.91 22.42
CA GLY A 408 28.67 39.12 23.63
C GLY A 408 27.44 38.24 23.43
N SER A 409 27.61 36.94 23.20
CA SER A 409 26.52 35.99 22.99
C SER A 409 25.89 35.54 24.32
N PRO A 410 24.54 35.45 24.43
CA PRO A 410 23.89 34.83 25.59
C PRO A 410 24.25 33.33 25.68
N GLY A 411 24.55 32.85 26.88
CA GLY A 411 25.25 31.58 27.08
C GLY A 411 24.43 30.30 26.85
N LYS A 412 25.05 29.32 26.18
CA LYS A 412 24.67 27.89 26.27
C LYS A 412 25.04 27.37 27.68
N LEU A 413 24.05 27.14 28.56
CA LEU A 413 24.29 26.44 29.84
C LEU A 413 23.16 25.48 30.28
N GLY A 414 22.30 25.04 29.36
CA GLY A 414 21.15 24.16 29.67
C GLY A 414 20.91 22.99 28.71
N THR A 415 21.72 22.81 27.66
CA THR A 415 21.47 21.81 26.60
C THR A 415 22.15 20.46 26.83
N SER A 416 23.45 20.42 27.20
CA SER A 416 24.23 19.17 27.16
C SER A 416 23.79 18.11 28.18
N THR A 417 23.36 18.52 29.37
CA THR A 417 23.12 17.61 30.51
C THR A 417 21.97 16.62 30.37
N ASN A 418 21.05 16.81 29.40
CA ASN A 418 20.02 15.79 29.10
C ASN A 418 20.40 14.93 27.89
N LEU A 419 21.07 15.50 26.88
CA LEU A 419 21.57 14.75 25.72
C LEU A 419 22.59 13.68 26.15
N GLU A 420 23.53 14.06 27.02
CA GLU A 420 24.52 13.16 27.63
C GLU A 420 23.88 12.00 28.40
N LYS A 421 22.83 12.26 29.19
CA LYS A 421 22.09 11.20 29.91
C LYS A 421 21.43 10.20 28.96
N ILE A 422 20.93 10.66 27.81
CA ILE A 422 20.32 9.79 26.80
C ILE A 422 21.39 8.98 26.09
N ILE A 423 22.51 9.60 25.72
CA ILE A 423 23.70 8.91 25.18
C ILE A 423 24.16 7.80 26.13
N MET A 424 24.25 8.06 27.43
CA MET A 424 24.63 7.06 28.44
C MET A 424 23.61 5.91 28.60
N LYS A 425 22.32 6.18 28.38
CA LYS A 425 21.25 5.16 28.44
C LYS A 425 21.03 4.44 27.09
N SER A 426 21.62 4.94 26.01
CA SER A 426 21.42 4.43 24.65
C SER A 426 22.58 3.55 24.19
N LYS A 427 22.29 2.61 23.29
CA LYS A 427 23.29 1.69 22.76
C LYS A 427 23.96 2.30 21.52
N LEU A 428 25.27 2.52 21.55
CA LEU A 428 26.02 2.91 20.35
C LEU A 428 25.88 1.82 19.27
N ILE A 429 25.44 2.20 18.08
CA ILE A 429 25.27 1.31 16.91
C ILE A 429 26.19 1.67 15.74
N HIS A 430 26.67 2.92 15.64
CA HIS A 430 27.67 3.31 14.65
C HIS A 430 28.57 4.45 15.18
N THR A 431 29.88 4.38 14.93
CA THR A 431 30.86 5.36 15.42
C THR A 431 30.90 6.68 14.63
N GLY A 432 30.22 6.73 13.48
CA GLY A 432 29.95 7.94 12.71
C GLY A 432 30.96 8.30 11.63
N PRO A 433 30.94 9.55 11.12
CA PRO A 433 30.01 10.63 11.47
C PRO A 433 28.65 10.53 10.74
N PRO A 434 27.51 10.85 11.40
CA PRO A 434 27.32 11.12 12.83
C PRO A 434 27.36 9.84 13.70
N LYS A 435 27.69 9.96 14.99
CA LYS A 435 27.62 8.82 15.93
C LYS A 435 26.16 8.42 16.12
N ARG A 436 25.80 7.18 15.79
CA ARG A 436 24.42 6.70 15.86
C ARG A 436 24.19 5.86 17.11
N TYR A 437 23.10 6.14 17.81
CA TYR A 437 22.70 5.48 19.05
C TYR A 437 21.28 4.93 18.93
N GLN A 438 21.09 3.66 19.28
CA GLN A 438 19.78 3.04 19.45
C GLN A 438 19.23 3.39 20.83
N LEU A 439 18.06 4.03 20.86
CA LEU A 439 17.34 4.38 22.08
C LEU A 439 16.87 3.11 22.81
N VAL A 440 16.76 3.21 24.15
CA VAL A 440 16.24 2.14 25.01
C VAL A 440 14.98 2.65 25.71
N PRO A 441 13.79 2.48 25.11
CA PRO A 441 12.53 2.96 25.68
C PRO A 441 11.98 2.01 26.75
N MET A 442 11.11 2.54 27.63
CA MET A 442 10.25 1.73 28.48
C MET A 442 9.13 1.13 27.63
N LYS A 443 9.01 -0.21 27.60
CA LYS A 443 8.03 -0.91 26.76
C LYS A 443 6.79 -1.33 27.55
N LYS A 444 5.61 -1.20 26.94
CA LYS A 444 4.32 -1.70 27.42
C LYS A 444 3.54 -2.37 26.28
N CYS A 445 2.97 -3.55 26.53
CA CYS A 445 2.09 -4.23 25.60
C CYS A 445 0.63 -3.90 25.94
N LEU A 446 -0.14 -3.40 24.97
CA LEU A 446 -1.53 -2.93 25.20
C LEU A 446 -2.58 -4.03 24.97
N ASP A 447 -2.27 -5.02 24.13
CA ASP A 447 -3.14 -6.18 23.87
C ASP A 447 -3.12 -7.24 24.99
N GLY A 448 -2.23 -7.09 25.98
CA GLY A 448 -2.08 -8.02 27.11
C GLY A 448 -1.39 -9.34 26.76
N ARG A 449 -0.63 -9.39 25.67
CA ARG A 449 0.23 -10.51 25.29
C ARG A 449 1.65 -10.32 25.84
N SER A 450 2.51 -11.33 25.67
CA SER A 450 3.95 -11.19 25.90
C SER A 450 4.58 -10.21 24.90
N GLU A 451 5.76 -9.66 25.23
CA GLU A 451 6.47 -8.71 24.36
C GLU A 451 6.78 -9.27 22.95
N GLU A 452 7.03 -10.57 22.86
CA GLU A 452 7.31 -11.28 21.60
C GLU A 452 6.04 -11.53 20.74
N GLU A 453 4.87 -11.67 21.37
CA GLU A 453 3.58 -11.93 20.68
C GLU A 453 2.73 -10.68 20.46
N SER A 454 3.02 -9.60 21.18
CA SER A 454 2.23 -8.37 21.17
C SER A 454 2.32 -7.68 19.82
N LYS A 455 1.15 -7.31 19.26
CA LYS A 455 1.07 -6.55 18.01
C LYS A 455 0.68 -5.10 18.21
N LEU A 456 0.23 -4.75 19.42
CA LEU A 456 -0.06 -3.38 19.81
C LEU A 456 0.80 -2.96 21.00
N LYS A 457 1.88 -2.22 20.71
CA LYS A 457 2.92 -1.83 21.66
C LYS A 457 2.91 -0.31 21.92
N ARG A 458 3.37 0.09 23.10
CA ARG A 458 3.60 1.49 23.49
C ARG A 458 4.99 1.60 24.13
N TRP A 459 5.86 2.43 23.55
CA TRP A 459 7.24 2.59 23.96
C TRP A 459 7.49 4.05 24.35
N SER A 460 7.83 4.30 25.61
CA SER A 460 7.98 5.66 26.13
C SER A 460 9.46 5.98 26.36
N ILE A 461 9.87 7.17 25.92
CA ILE A 461 11.21 7.74 26.09
C ILE A 461 11.09 8.96 26.99
N GLY A 462 11.87 8.99 28.08
CA GLY A 462 11.76 10.02 29.11
C GLY A 462 10.59 9.80 30.07
N GLU A 463 10.24 10.83 30.83
CA GLU A 463 9.24 10.79 31.91
C GLU A 463 8.13 11.81 31.63
N LYS A 464 6.87 11.37 31.73
CA LYS A 464 5.70 12.19 31.39
C LYS A 464 5.41 13.23 32.48
N ASP A 465 5.48 14.51 32.12
CA ASP A 465 4.92 15.61 32.93
C ASP A 465 3.40 15.71 32.68
N PRO A 466 2.52 15.50 33.68
CA PRO A 466 1.07 15.62 33.53
C PRO A 466 0.59 17.02 33.15
N ASN A 467 1.41 18.05 33.37
CA ASN A 467 1.08 19.45 33.12
C ASN A 467 1.40 19.88 31.67
N LYS A 468 2.09 19.04 30.90
CA LYS A 468 2.41 19.31 29.49
C LYS A 468 1.32 18.80 28.57
N VAL A 469 0.99 19.60 27.56
CA VAL A 469 0.16 19.16 26.44
C VAL A 469 0.91 18.07 25.69
N ASN A 470 0.21 17.00 25.29
CA ASN A 470 0.76 15.94 24.44
C ASN A 470 0.06 15.97 23.08
N ARG A 471 0.84 16.18 22.01
CA ARG A 471 0.38 16.12 20.62
C ARG A 471 0.55 14.69 20.11
N THR A 472 -0.40 14.20 19.32
CA THR A 472 -0.38 12.82 18.80
C THR A 472 -0.46 12.81 17.27
N VAL A 473 0.51 12.15 16.63
CA VAL A 473 0.63 12.05 15.17
C VAL A 473 0.58 10.58 14.76
N LEU A 474 -0.26 10.23 13.79
CA LEU A 474 -0.29 8.90 13.17
C LEU A 474 0.45 8.94 11.83
N ILE A 475 1.34 7.99 11.57
CA ILE A 475 2.12 7.93 10.32
C ILE A 475 1.72 6.69 9.52
N VAL A 476 1.29 6.91 8.27
CA VAL A 476 0.70 5.90 7.37
C VAL A 476 1.29 6.02 5.96
N GLY A 477 1.45 4.89 5.28
CA GLY A 477 2.03 4.86 3.93
C GLY A 477 2.68 3.52 3.59
N GLU A 478 3.07 3.35 2.33
CA GLU A 478 3.61 2.07 1.82
C GLU A 478 4.96 1.66 2.45
N THR A 479 5.30 0.38 2.35
CA THR A 479 6.64 -0.12 2.70
C THR A 479 7.69 0.52 1.81
N GLY A 480 8.75 1.07 2.42
CA GLY A 480 9.82 1.76 1.69
C GLY A 480 9.53 3.22 1.32
N ALA A 481 8.46 3.83 1.86
CA ALA A 481 8.21 5.27 1.79
C ALA A 481 9.04 6.11 2.79
N GLY A 482 9.88 5.49 3.64
CA GLY A 482 10.74 6.21 4.58
C GLY A 482 10.13 6.55 5.95
N LYS A 483 8.98 5.96 6.31
CA LYS A 483 8.28 6.21 7.61
C LYS A 483 9.22 6.17 8.82
N THR A 484 9.96 5.07 9.00
CA THR A 484 10.89 4.85 10.11
C THR A 484 12.01 5.90 10.17
N THR A 485 12.57 6.29 9.02
CA THR A 485 13.59 7.34 8.93
C THR A 485 13.04 8.70 9.37
N MET A 486 11.81 9.00 8.97
CA MET A 486 11.12 10.22 9.33
C MET A 486 10.72 10.24 10.82
N ILE A 487 10.31 9.11 11.40
CA ILE A 487 10.10 8.96 12.85
C ILE A 487 11.39 9.29 13.61
N ASN A 488 12.53 8.74 13.17
CA ASN A 488 13.82 9.07 13.78
C ASN A 488 14.12 10.58 13.65
N ALA A 489 13.86 11.20 12.50
CA ALA A 489 14.05 12.65 12.33
C ALA A 489 13.16 13.49 13.28
N MET A 490 11.88 13.16 13.40
CA MET A 490 10.95 13.80 14.34
C MET A 490 11.41 13.66 15.80
N ILE A 491 11.92 12.48 16.19
CA ILE A 491 12.43 12.24 17.54
C ILE A 491 13.68 13.07 17.81
N ASN A 492 14.67 13.08 16.92
CA ASN A 492 15.89 13.90 17.08
C ASN A 492 15.57 15.39 17.16
N TYR A 493 14.65 15.88 16.31
CA TYR A 493 14.18 17.26 16.34
C TYR A 493 13.50 17.62 17.68
N VAL A 494 12.55 16.81 18.17
CA VAL A 494 11.89 17.05 19.47
C VAL A 494 12.88 17.02 20.62
N MET A 495 13.86 16.11 20.59
CA MET A 495 14.94 16.04 21.59
C MET A 495 15.87 17.26 21.58
N GLY A 496 15.85 18.08 20.52
CA GLY A 496 16.75 19.22 20.33
C GLY A 496 18.18 18.81 20.00
N VAL A 497 18.33 17.76 19.18
CA VAL A 497 19.62 17.38 18.60
C VAL A 497 19.97 18.35 17.49
N GLU A 498 21.16 18.93 17.55
CA GLU A 498 21.67 19.85 16.52
C GLU A 498 22.76 19.16 15.67
N ARG A 499 22.95 19.60 14.43
CA ARG A 499 23.96 19.04 13.50
C ARG A 499 25.36 19.05 14.12
N GLU A 500 25.67 20.10 14.89
CA GLU A 500 26.95 20.32 15.55
C GLU A 500 27.22 19.34 16.71
N ASP A 501 26.19 18.68 17.26
CA ASP A 501 26.35 17.66 18.30
C ASP A 501 26.96 16.36 17.74
N LYS A 502 26.86 16.15 16.42
CA LYS A 502 27.40 14.99 15.68
C LYS A 502 26.91 13.63 16.20
N VAL A 503 25.72 13.61 16.79
CA VAL A 503 25.00 12.41 17.24
C VAL A 503 23.68 12.25 16.49
N TRP A 504 23.17 11.03 16.44
CA TRP A 504 21.87 10.71 15.87
C TRP A 504 21.23 9.55 16.66
N PHE A 505 19.97 9.68 17.02
CA PHE A 505 19.20 8.63 17.71
C PHE A 505 18.29 7.86 16.75
N GLU A 506 18.18 6.56 17.00
CA GLU A 506 17.32 5.64 16.27
C GLU A 506 16.45 4.85 17.24
N ILE A 507 15.19 4.63 16.90
CA ILE A 507 14.31 3.71 17.65
C ILE A 507 14.83 2.26 17.59
N PRO A 508 14.44 1.39 18.55
CA PRO A 508 14.76 -0.03 18.48
C PRO A 508 14.27 -0.67 17.18
N ASP A 509 15.15 -1.41 16.52
CA ASP A 509 14.78 -2.34 15.46
C ASP A 509 14.56 -3.71 16.11
N GLU A 510 13.30 -4.06 16.35
CA GLU A 510 12.92 -5.39 16.88
C GLU A 510 12.93 -6.47 15.79
N GLY A 511 13.13 -6.09 14.52
CA GLY A 511 13.24 -6.98 13.37
C GLY A 511 14.66 -7.47 13.13
N LYS A 512 15.06 -8.60 13.73
CA LYS A 512 16.24 -9.38 13.25
C LYS A 512 15.95 -10.07 11.91
N ARG A 513 15.62 -9.32 10.86
CA ARG A 513 15.55 -9.76 9.47
C ARG A 513 16.12 -8.66 8.57
N SER A 514 16.66 -9.05 7.42
CA SER A 514 17.30 -8.13 6.49
C SER A 514 16.34 -7.02 6.04
N GLN A 515 16.87 -5.90 5.56
CA GLN A 515 16.09 -4.83 4.91
C GLN A 515 15.35 -5.26 3.62
N ALA A 516 15.21 -6.57 3.35
CA ALA A 516 14.38 -7.17 2.32
C ALA A 516 12.99 -7.63 2.82
N GLU A 517 12.78 -7.83 4.13
CA GLU A 517 11.45 -8.15 4.71
C GLU A 517 10.75 -6.91 5.29
N SER A 518 9.48 -7.03 5.68
CA SER A 518 8.69 -5.91 6.21
C SER A 518 9.06 -5.68 7.69
N GLN A 519 9.70 -4.55 8.01
CA GLN A 519 10.34 -4.36 9.32
C GLN A 519 9.35 -4.16 10.49
N THR A 520 8.15 -3.62 10.23
CA THR A 520 7.09 -3.53 11.25
C THR A 520 5.92 -4.45 10.89
N SER A 521 5.61 -5.39 11.80
CA SER A 521 4.38 -6.20 11.78
C SER A 521 3.38 -5.78 12.86
N GLU A 522 3.64 -4.62 13.47
CA GLU A 522 3.12 -4.21 14.78
C GLU A 522 2.81 -2.71 14.71
N VAL A 523 1.76 -2.27 15.40
CA VAL A 523 1.47 -0.85 15.60
C VAL A 523 2.13 -0.44 16.91
N ILE A 524 2.98 0.59 16.84
CA ILE A 524 3.82 1.01 17.96
C ILE A 524 3.58 2.50 18.20
N ALA A 525 3.10 2.84 19.40
CA ALA A 525 3.00 4.22 19.86
C ALA A 525 4.30 4.60 20.60
N TYR A 526 5.11 5.46 19.98
CA TYR A 526 6.30 6.06 20.57
C TYR A 526 5.91 7.32 21.33
N ASP A 527 6.05 7.33 22.66
CA ASP A 527 5.92 8.57 23.44
C ASP A 527 7.30 9.21 23.65
N ILE A 528 7.41 10.51 23.39
CA ILE A 528 8.60 11.32 23.63
C ILE A 528 8.25 12.39 24.68
N PHE A 529 8.73 12.19 25.91
CA PHE A 529 8.44 13.00 27.09
C PHE A 529 9.71 13.61 27.71
N GLY A 530 9.60 14.77 28.36
CA GLY A 530 10.71 15.39 29.09
C GLY A 530 11.66 16.23 28.22
N PHE A 531 11.20 16.59 27.01
CA PHE A 531 11.91 17.41 26.03
C PHE A 531 11.19 18.74 25.73
N GLU A 532 10.14 19.04 26.48
CA GLU A 532 9.30 20.21 26.29
C GLU A 532 10.11 21.48 26.60
N GLY A 533 10.09 22.45 25.68
CA GLY A 533 10.94 23.64 25.73
C GLY A 533 12.34 23.47 25.14
N ARG A 534 12.62 22.36 24.43
CA ARG A 534 13.79 22.25 23.53
C ARG A 534 13.52 22.92 22.19
N ARG A 535 12.95 22.19 21.23
CA ARG A 535 12.40 22.75 19.98
C ARG A 535 10.89 23.00 20.08
N VAL A 536 10.17 22.16 20.82
CA VAL A 536 8.69 22.16 20.88
C VAL A 536 8.16 22.40 22.30
N PRO A 537 7.01 23.07 22.50
CA PRO A 537 6.47 23.36 23.84
C PRO A 537 5.63 22.21 24.45
N TYR A 538 5.50 21.09 23.74
CA TYR A 538 4.60 19.96 24.06
C TYR A 538 5.35 18.62 24.01
N SER A 539 4.81 17.60 24.69
CA SER A 539 5.20 16.20 24.48
C SER A 539 4.67 15.68 23.14
N LEU A 540 5.33 14.70 22.53
CA LEU A 540 4.91 14.12 21.26
C LEU A 540 4.67 12.61 21.40
N THR A 541 3.51 12.11 20.97
CA THR A 541 3.27 10.69 20.70
C THR A 541 3.22 10.46 19.19
N ILE A 542 4.02 9.53 18.67
CA ILE A 542 4.00 9.12 17.26
C ILE A 542 3.50 7.68 17.17
N ILE A 543 2.43 7.45 16.42
CA ILE A 543 1.91 6.10 16.12
C ILE A 543 2.49 5.66 14.78
N ASP A 544 3.40 4.68 14.82
CA ASP A 544 3.89 4.01 13.61
C ASP A 544 2.96 2.86 13.23
N THR A 545 2.84 2.64 11.92
CA THR A 545 2.03 1.57 11.34
C THR A 545 2.88 0.71 10.40
N PRO A 546 2.59 -0.61 10.32
CA PRO A 546 3.12 -1.44 9.24
C PRO A 546 2.88 -0.82 7.87
N GLY A 547 3.78 -1.10 6.91
CA GLY A 547 3.56 -0.68 5.53
C GLY A 547 2.32 -1.34 4.94
N TYR A 548 1.28 -0.54 4.68
CA TYR A 548 0.05 -1.01 4.06
C TYR A 548 0.31 -1.55 2.64
N GLY A 549 -0.51 -2.51 2.21
CA GLY A 549 -0.49 -3.14 0.89
C GLY A 549 0.81 -3.89 0.58
N ASP A 550 1.57 -4.34 1.58
CA ASP A 550 2.84 -5.07 1.38
C ASP A 550 2.64 -6.48 0.80
N THR A 551 3.74 -7.21 0.58
CA THR A 551 3.74 -8.61 0.11
C THR A 551 2.91 -9.58 0.98
N ARG A 552 2.50 -9.15 2.18
CA ARG A 552 1.60 -9.85 3.11
C ARG A 552 0.12 -9.82 2.67
N GLY A 553 -0.26 -8.85 1.83
CA GLY A 553 -1.59 -8.76 1.23
C GLY A 553 -2.72 -8.24 2.13
N ILE A 554 -3.91 -8.16 1.55
CA ILE A 554 -5.11 -7.48 2.10
C ILE A 554 -5.55 -8.04 3.46
N GLN A 555 -5.28 -9.32 3.76
CA GLN A 555 -5.60 -9.87 5.08
C GLN A 555 -4.78 -9.22 6.20
N GLU A 556 -3.54 -8.79 5.92
CA GLU A 556 -2.69 -8.11 6.90
C GLU A 556 -3.13 -6.67 7.13
N ASP A 557 -3.50 -5.96 6.05
CA ASP A 557 -3.97 -4.55 6.11
C ASP A 557 -5.20 -4.41 7.02
N ARG A 558 -6.05 -5.43 7.04
CA ARG A 558 -7.18 -5.55 7.95
C ARG A 558 -6.77 -5.74 9.41
N LEU A 559 -5.72 -6.50 9.70
CA LEU A 559 -5.21 -6.64 11.08
C LEU A 559 -4.69 -5.29 11.61
N ILE A 560 -4.10 -4.46 10.74
CA ILE A 560 -3.70 -3.08 11.12
C ILE A 560 -4.94 -2.26 11.49
N ALA A 561 -6.03 -2.36 10.73
CA ALA A 561 -7.30 -1.68 11.03
C ALA A 561 -7.92 -2.14 12.37
N GLU A 562 -7.89 -3.45 12.66
CA GLU A 562 -8.32 -4.02 13.95
C GLU A 562 -7.44 -3.47 15.11
N MET A 563 -6.12 -3.45 14.94
CA MET A 563 -5.18 -2.94 15.95
C MET A 563 -5.31 -1.44 16.20
N LEU A 564 -5.56 -0.63 15.17
CA LEU A 564 -5.87 0.80 15.33
C LEU A 564 -7.21 1.00 16.05
N HIS A 565 -8.22 0.18 15.76
CA HIS A 565 -9.50 0.21 16.49
C HIS A 565 -9.31 -0.07 17.99
N ASP A 566 -8.50 -1.08 18.33
CA ASP A 566 -8.15 -1.40 19.71
C ASP A 566 -7.36 -0.28 20.40
N LEU A 567 -6.40 0.33 19.70
CA LEU A 567 -5.65 1.48 20.20
C LEU A 567 -6.56 2.68 20.52
N PHE A 568 -7.60 2.91 19.71
CA PHE A 568 -8.48 4.07 19.87
C PHE A 568 -9.58 3.89 20.91
N ARG A 569 -10.01 2.64 21.17
CA ARG A 569 -11.06 2.31 22.15
C ARG A 569 -10.55 1.90 23.54
N SER A 570 -9.32 1.39 23.63
CA SER A 570 -8.74 0.91 24.90
C SER A 570 -8.63 2.04 25.93
N PRO A 571 -9.02 1.85 27.22
CA PRO A 571 -8.90 2.88 28.26
C PRO A 571 -7.48 3.41 28.50
N GLU A 572 -6.45 2.64 28.14
CA GLU A 572 -5.04 3.06 28.22
C GLU A 572 -4.44 3.51 26.86
N GLY A 573 -5.30 3.59 25.85
CA GLY A 573 -4.96 3.84 24.46
C GLY A 573 -4.82 5.32 24.10
N ILE A 574 -5.31 5.66 22.92
CA ILE A 574 -5.21 7.00 22.33
C ILE A 574 -6.60 7.46 21.89
N HIS A 575 -7.13 8.48 22.56
CA HIS A 575 -8.51 8.95 22.31
C HIS A 575 -8.59 10.25 21.49
N GLN A 576 -7.46 10.85 21.15
CA GLN A 576 -7.35 12.04 20.31
C GLN A 576 -6.10 11.99 19.42
N ILE A 577 -6.20 12.55 18.22
CA ILE A 577 -5.10 12.71 17.27
C ILE A 577 -5.08 14.17 16.78
N ASP A 578 -3.89 14.74 16.66
CA ASP A 578 -3.65 16.08 16.14
C ASP A 578 -3.40 16.06 14.63
N ALA A 579 -2.68 15.05 14.13
CA ALA A 579 -2.44 14.87 12.69
C ALA A 579 -2.35 13.39 12.26
N VAL A 580 -2.77 13.11 11.02
CA VAL A 580 -2.58 11.84 10.30
C VAL A 580 -1.73 12.13 9.06
N GLY A 581 -0.47 11.72 9.08
CA GLY A 581 0.50 11.99 8.03
C GLY A 581 0.66 10.85 7.03
N PHE A 582 0.28 11.11 5.78
CA PHE A 582 0.49 10.19 4.65
C PHE A 582 1.86 10.38 4.02
N VAL A 583 2.69 9.34 4.06
CA VAL A 583 4.06 9.38 3.56
C VAL A 583 4.11 9.04 2.08
N VAL A 584 4.53 10.00 1.26
CA VAL A 584 4.64 9.93 -0.21
C VAL A 584 6.06 10.32 -0.62
N LYS A 585 6.59 9.78 -1.73
CA LYS A 585 7.90 10.20 -2.25
C LYS A 585 7.75 11.46 -3.10
N ALA A 586 8.64 12.45 -2.96
CA ALA A 586 8.64 13.69 -3.76
C ALA A 586 8.52 13.43 -5.28
N SER A 587 9.18 12.38 -5.76
CA SER A 587 9.21 11.94 -7.15
C SER A 587 8.04 11.01 -7.54
N THR A 588 6.88 11.12 -6.88
CA THR A 588 5.66 10.35 -7.19
C THR A 588 4.77 11.12 -8.15
N ASN A 589 4.88 10.86 -9.45
CA ASN A 589 4.14 11.64 -10.47
C ASN A 589 2.67 11.20 -10.61
N ARG A 590 2.31 10.01 -10.11
CA ARG A 590 0.95 9.47 -10.07
C ARG A 590 0.89 8.36 -9.02
N LEU A 591 -0.20 8.30 -8.26
CA LEU A 591 -0.44 7.16 -7.37
C LEU A 591 -0.69 5.89 -8.19
N SER A 592 0.08 4.84 -7.91
CA SER A 592 -0.17 3.49 -8.40
C SER A 592 -1.47 2.91 -7.84
N ASP A 593 -2.06 1.89 -8.46
CA ASP A 593 -3.29 1.24 -7.96
C ASP A 593 -3.11 0.70 -6.52
N ARG A 594 -1.89 0.28 -6.17
CA ARG A 594 -1.50 -0.11 -4.81
C ARG A 594 -1.54 1.07 -3.85
N GLN A 595 -0.87 2.18 -4.18
CA GLN A 595 -0.90 3.38 -3.34
C GLN A 595 -2.33 3.90 -3.19
N MET A 596 -3.12 3.90 -4.27
CA MET A 596 -4.53 4.29 -4.23
C MET A 596 -5.37 3.43 -3.27
N TYR A 597 -5.17 2.10 -3.31
CA TYR A 597 -5.76 1.18 -2.35
C TYR A 597 -5.36 1.52 -0.90
N ILE A 598 -4.08 1.79 -0.64
CA ILE A 598 -3.57 2.18 0.68
C ILE A 598 -4.25 3.47 1.18
N PHE A 599 -4.32 4.50 0.35
CA PHE A 599 -4.98 5.75 0.70
C PHE A 599 -6.46 5.53 1.00
N GLU A 600 -7.21 4.89 0.10
CA GLU A 600 -8.65 4.69 0.29
C GLU A 600 -8.98 3.83 1.52
N GLU A 601 -8.24 2.74 1.79
CA GLU A 601 -8.48 1.92 2.97
C GLU A 601 -8.11 2.65 4.27
N VAL A 602 -6.99 3.38 4.32
CA VAL A 602 -6.61 4.14 5.52
C VAL A 602 -7.60 5.29 5.78
N LEU A 603 -8.01 6.03 4.75
CA LEU A 603 -9.06 7.05 4.86
C LEU A 603 -10.41 6.45 5.30
N SER A 604 -10.69 5.20 4.92
CA SER A 604 -11.93 4.50 5.30
C SER A 604 -12.05 4.20 6.81
N LEU A 605 -10.93 4.22 7.54
CA LEU A 605 -10.88 3.99 8.99
C LEU A 605 -11.44 5.16 9.78
N PHE A 606 -11.34 6.38 9.23
CA PHE A 606 -11.59 7.61 9.96
C PHE A 606 -13.01 8.13 9.82
N GLY A 607 -13.48 8.81 10.87
CA GLY A 607 -14.66 9.67 10.78
C GLY A 607 -14.41 10.85 9.82
N LYS A 608 -15.47 11.36 9.21
CA LYS A 608 -15.42 12.56 8.34
C LYS A 608 -14.95 13.84 9.05
N ASP A 609 -14.91 13.82 10.38
CA ASP A 609 -14.36 14.88 11.23
C ASP A 609 -12.83 14.92 11.27
N MET A 610 -12.15 13.93 10.69
CA MET A 610 -10.69 13.85 10.59
C MET A 610 -10.11 14.49 9.32
N GLU A 611 -10.94 15.01 8.40
CA GLU A 611 -10.49 15.50 7.08
C GLU A 611 -9.41 16.58 7.20
N ASN A 612 -9.55 17.49 8.17
CA ASN A 612 -8.62 18.60 8.43
C ASN A 612 -7.37 18.22 9.25
N GLN A 613 -7.29 16.99 9.73
CA GLN A 613 -6.13 16.44 10.45
C GLN A 613 -5.23 15.63 9.50
N ILE A 614 -5.69 15.35 8.29
CA ILE A 614 -4.95 14.55 7.31
C ILE A 614 -4.00 15.45 6.51
N ILE A 615 -2.70 15.15 6.57
CA ILE A 615 -1.61 15.92 5.92
C ILE A 615 -0.71 14.99 5.10
N ALA A 616 0.11 15.56 4.21
CA ALA A 616 1.09 14.81 3.43
C ALA A 616 2.53 15.02 3.97
N PHE A 617 3.28 13.92 4.08
CA PHE A 617 4.70 13.95 4.37
C PHE A 617 5.49 13.52 3.14
N ILE A 618 6.25 14.45 2.56
CA ILE A 618 6.96 14.29 1.31
C ILE A 618 8.39 13.83 1.57
N SER A 619 8.55 12.51 1.59
CA SER A 619 9.83 11.81 1.73
C SER A 619 10.72 11.93 0.49
N HIS A 620 12.04 11.83 0.71
CA HIS A 620 13.07 11.96 -0.33
C HIS A 620 12.95 13.28 -1.11
N SER A 621 12.58 14.38 -0.43
CA SER A 621 12.60 15.72 -0.99
C SER A 621 14.03 16.28 -0.99
N ASP A 622 14.41 16.91 -2.09
CA ASP A 622 15.64 17.69 -2.28
C ASP A 622 15.50 19.15 -1.81
N GLY A 623 14.38 19.51 -1.19
CA GLY A 623 14.03 20.88 -0.79
C GLY A 623 13.24 21.63 -1.84
N GLY A 624 13.23 21.14 -3.09
CA GLY A 624 12.49 21.75 -4.19
C GLY A 624 10.97 21.53 -4.09
N PRO A 625 10.17 22.25 -4.90
CA PRO A 625 8.72 22.14 -4.91
C PRO A 625 8.23 20.70 -5.15
N ALA A 626 7.37 20.20 -4.25
CA ALA A 626 6.83 18.84 -4.30
C ALA A 626 5.76 18.61 -5.39
N THR A 627 5.80 19.38 -6.50
CA THR A 627 4.77 19.49 -7.53
C THR A 627 4.25 18.14 -8.02
N ASN A 628 5.14 17.19 -8.33
CA ASN A 628 4.76 15.85 -8.78
C ASN A 628 3.86 15.12 -7.76
N ALA A 629 4.26 15.09 -6.49
CA ALA A 629 3.53 14.42 -5.43
C ALA A 629 2.21 15.14 -5.09
N LEU A 630 2.20 16.47 -5.09
CA LEU A 630 1.00 17.28 -4.85
C LEU A 630 -0.02 17.13 -6.00
N GLU A 631 0.43 17.15 -7.25
CA GLU A 631 -0.44 16.83 -8.40
C GLU A 631 -0.95 15.39 -8.34
N ALA A 632 -0.12 14.42 -7.94
CA ALA A 632 -0.56 13.03 -7.78
C ALA A 632 -1.68 12.89 -6.74
N LEU A 633 -1.57 13.59 -5.59
CA LEU A 633 -2.61 13.62 -4.55
C LEU A 633 -3.89 14.34 -5.00
N LYS A 634 -3.76 15.47 -5.70
CA LYS A 634 -4.90 16.21 -6.28
C LYS A 634 -5.64 15.40 -7.34
N ASN A 635 -4.90 14.81 -8.29
CA ASN A 635 -5.45 13.99 -9.37
C ASN A 635 -6.10 12.69 -8.85
N ALA A 636 -5.71 12.25 -7.65
CA ALA A 636 -6.33 11.15 -6.92
C ALA A 636 -7.56 11.56 -6.08
N ASN A 637 -7.88 12.86 -6.00
CA ASN A 637 -8.98 13.41 -5.20
C ASN A 637 -8.91 12.96 -3.72
N ILE A 638 -7.71 12.98 -3.13
CA ILE A 638 -7.48 12.60 -1.73
C ILE A 638 -8.06 13.66 -0.80
N LYS A 639 -8.96 13.22 0.09
CA LYS A 639 -9.49 14.05 1.18
C LYS A 639 -8.40 14.31 2.22
N CYS A 640 -8.03 15.57 2.39
CA CYS A 640 -6.95 16.02 3.25
C CYS A 640 -7.14 17.49 3.62
N ALA A 641 -6.43 17.94 4.66
CA ALA A 641 -6.33 19.33 5.04
C ALA A 641 -5.74 20.14 3.89
N LYS A 642 -6.23 21.36 3.71
CA LYS A 642 -5.80 22.26 2.65
C LYS A 642 -5.34 23.61 3.16
N ASP A 643 -4.37 24.17 2.47
CA ASP A 643 -3.89 25.53 2.68
C ASP A 643 -4.78 26.58 1.98
N LEU A 644 -4.36 27.84 2.04
CA LEU A 644 -5.04 28.98 1.43
C LEU A 644 -5.08 28.88 -0.11
N ASP A 645 -4.11 28.20 -0.71
CA ASP A 645 -4.00 27.95 -2.15
C ASP A 645 -4.70 26.65 -2.58
N ASN A 646 -5.52 26.05 -1.69
CA ASN A 646 -6.27 24.82 -1.92
C ASN A 646 -5.37 23.62 -2.33
N GLN A 647 -4.10 23.64 -1.91
CA GLN A 647 -3.17 22.51 -2.00
C GLN A 647 -3.33 21.61 -0.77
N PRO A 648 -2.95 20.31 -0.85
CA PRO A 648 -2.73 19.50 0.35
C PRO A 648 -1.69 20.14 1.27
N VAL A 649 -2.01 20.30 2.57
CA VAL A 649 -1.04 20.69 3.59
C VAL A 649 0.05 19.62 3.65
N HIS A 650 1.31 20.03 3.51
CA HIS A 650 2.42 19.11 3.35
C HIS A 650 3.73 19.62 3.97
N PHE A 651 4.62 18.68 4.31
CA PHE A 651 5.93 18.94 4.90
C PHE A 651 6.99 18.06 4.23
N LEU A 652 8.22 18.57 4.09
CA LEU A 652 9.30 18.00 3.28
C LEU A 652 10.36 17.29 4.14
N PHE A 653 10.77 16.09 3.73
CA PHE A 653 11.75 15.28 4.46
C PHE A 653 12.75 14.65 3.50
N ASN A 654 14.04 14.94 3.67
CA ASN A 654 15.09 14.40 2.79
C ASN A 654 15.45 12.93 3.10
N ASN A 655 15.32 12.50 4.35
CA ASN A 655 15.58 11.13 4.85
C ASN A 655 17.02 10.61 4.71
N ARG A 656 18.04 11.47 4.57
CA ARG A 656 19.47 11.08 4.42
C ARG A 656 20.33 11.25 5.67
N GLN A 657 19.76 11.66 6.81
CA GLN A 657 20.49 12.00 8.05
C GLN A 657 21.29 10.83 8.68
N THR A 658 20.96 9.58 8.33
CA THR A 658 21.65 8.37 8.81
C THR A 658 22.83 7.92 7.94
N GLU A 659 23.10 8.60 6.81
CA GLU A 659 24.23 8.29 5.94
C GLU A 659 25.57 8.57 6.62
N ILE A 660 26.66 7.99 6.11
CA ILE A 660 28.00 8.19 6.66
C ILE A 660 28.73 9.20 5.78
N VAL A 661 29.17 10.33 6.35
CA VAL A 661 30.01 11.28 5.61
C VAL A 661 31.44 10.75 5.53
N THR A 662 31.89 10.48 4.30
CA THR A 662 33.27 10.09 4.00
C THR A 662 34.04 11.18 3.23
N ASN A 663 33.34 12.13 2.60
CA ASN A 663 33.95 13.21 1.84
C ASN A 663 33.14 14.53 1.86
N ARG A 664 33.76 15.60 1.37
CA ARG A 664 33.21 16.97 1.36
C ARG A 664 31.94 17.15 0.50
N LYS A 665 31.67 16.27 -0.47
CA LYS A 665 30.41 16.33 -1.25
C LYS A 665 29.25 15.75 -0.43
N GLU A 666 29.48 14.63 0.24
CA GLU A 666 28.52 14.03 1.18
C GLU A 666 28.24 14.95 2.37
N GLU A 667 29.25 15.67 2.88
CA GLU A 667 29.08 16.66 3.94
C GLU A 667 28.09 17.77 3.56
N ARG A 668 28.20 18.31 2.34
CA ARG A 668 27.25 19.32 1.80
C ARG A 668 25.86 18.74 1.61
N ALA A 669 25.75 17.54 1.03
CA ALA A 669 24.46 16.87 0.82
C ALA A 669 23.75 16.57 2.16
N MET A 670 24.51 16.15 3.19
CA MET A 670 23.99 15.93 4.53
C MET A 670 23.58 17.24 5.22
N SER A 671 24.33 18.34 5.02
CA SER A 671 23.90 19.65 5.51
C SER A 671 22.55 20.02 4.93
N LEU A 672 22.43 20.03 3.60
CA LEU A 672 21.18 20.36 2.92
C LEU A 672 20.02 19.47 3.39
N ALA A 673 20.26 18.16 3.53
CA ALA A 673 19.28 17.22 4.06
C ALA A 673 18.83 17.55 5.51
N TRP A 674 19.75 18.02 6.35
CA TRP A 674 19.48 18.47 7.71
C TRP A 674 18.68 19.78 7.71
N ASP A 675 19.13 20.75 6.93
CA ASP A 675 18.57 22.10 6.86
C ASP A 675 17.09 22.01 6.38
N ILE A 676 16.81 21.35 5.24
CA ILE A 676 15.44 21.08 4.71
C ILE A 676 14.53 20.43 5.77
N THR A 677 15.04 19.41 6.46
CA THR A 677 14.24 18.63 7.40
C THR A 677 14.02 19.38 8.72
N THR A 678 14.92 20.30 9.08
CA THR A 678 14.78 21.14 10.28
C THR A 678 13.74 22.23 10.02
N GLU A 679 13.87 22.96 8.90
CA GLU A 679 12.93 24.01 8.49
C GLU A 679 11.50 23.46 8.39
N SER A 680 11.31 22.33 7.69
CA SER A 680 9.97 21.74 7.58
C SER A 680 9.45 21.12 8.88
N MET A 681 10.32 20.80 9.84
CA MET A 681 9.91 20.40 11.19
C MET A 681 9.55 21.59 12.09
N ASP A 682 10.18 22.75 11.88
CA ASP A 682 9.77 24.02 12.51
C ASP A 682 8.35 24.40 12.03
N ASP A 683 8.09 24.37 10.71
CA ASP A 683 6.76 24.56 10.12
C ASP A 683 5.72 23.55 10.65
N PHE A 684 6.07 22.26 10.67
CA PHE A 684 5.19 21.20 11.18
C PHE A 684 4.91 21.36 12.67
N SER A 685 5.87 21.83 13.46
CA SER A 685 5.66 22.13 14.87
C SER A 685 4.72 23.32 15.07
N GLU A 686 4.84 24.37 14.24
CA GLU A 686 3.92 25.50 14.29
C GLU A 686 2.48 25.08 13.91
N PHE A 687 2.33 24.24 12.89
CA PHE A 687 1.06 23.62 12.51
C PHE A 687 0.45 22.81 13.67
N LEU A 688 1.24 21.91 14.30
CA LEU A 688 0.80 21.15 15.47
C LEU A 688 0.49 22.05 16.68
N GLY A 689 1.17 23.19 16.81
CA GLY A 689 0.87 24.21 17.81
C GLY A 689 -0.52 24.83 17.63
N LYS A 690 -0.89 25.12 16.37
CA LYS A 690 -2.16 25.78 15.99
C LYS A 690 -3.36 24.83 15.90
N ILE A 691 -3.16 23.57 15.49
CA ILE A 691 -4.27 22.64 15.26
C ILE A 691 -4.96 22.21 16.58
N SER A 692 -6.28 22.01 16.50
CA SER A 692 -7.09 21.48 17.60
C SER A 692 -7.07 19.94 17.58
N PRO A 693 -6.78 19.25 18.70
CA PRO A 693 -6.80 17.79 18.75
C PRO A 693 -8.20 17.24 18.45
N GLN A 694 -8.31 16.29 17.51
CA GLN A 694 -9.57 15.67 17.13
C GLN A 694 -9.86 14.43 17.98
N LYS A 695 -11.06 14.37 18.58
CA LYS A 695 -11.48 13.23 19.42
C LYS A 695 -11.95 12.08 18.55
N LEU A 696 -11.40 10.88 18.76
CA LEU A 696 -11.62 9.72 17.89
C LEU A 696 -12.98 9.02 18.06
N LYS A 697 -13.99 9.67 18.66
CA LYS A 697 -15.30 9.03 18.92
C LYS A 697 -16.00 8.56 17.65
N MET A 698 -16.01 9.39 16.60
CA MET A 698 -16.64 9.01 15.32
C MET A 698 -15.81 7.97 14.57
N THR A 699 -14.47 8.08 14.60
CA THR A 699 -13.53 7.04 14.11
C THR A 699 -13.74 5.68 14.77
N VAL A 700 -13.93 5.62 16.10
CA VAL A 700 -14.24 4.37 16.80
C VAL A 700 -15.63 3.83 16.40
N GLU A 701 -16.63 4.70 16.16
CA GLU A 701 -17.92 4.26 15.62
C GLU A 701 -17.77 3.69 14.19
N VAL A 702 -17.01 4.34 13.30
CA VAL A 702 -16.71 3.83 11.95
C VAL A 702 -16.13 2.42 12.02
N LEU A 703 -15.06 2.22 12.79
CA LEU A 703 -14.37 0.93 12.92
C LEU A 703 -15.28 -0.14 13.53
N THR A 704 -16.03 0.20 14.58
CA THR A 704 -17.05 -0.69 15.18
C THR A 704 -18.13 -1.08 14.15
N LYS A 705 -18.56 -0.17 13.28
CA LYS A 705 -19.59 -0.44 12.25
C LYS A 705 -19.05 -1.34 11.14
N ARG A 706 -17.78 -1.21 10.75
CA ARG A 706 -17.12 -2.13 9.79
C ARG A 706 -17.05 -3.55 10.34
N VAL A 707 -16.56 -3.72 11.57
CA VAL A 707 -16.51 -5.03 12.24
C VAL A 707 -17.91 -5.67 12.36
N LYS A 708 -18.93 -4.89 12.73
CA LYS A 708 -20.32 -5.36 12.76
C LYS A 708 -20.85 -5.78 11.41
N LEU A 709 -20.66 -4.96 10.38
CA LEU A 709 -21.10 -5.26 9.01
C LEU A 709 -20.57 -6.63 8.56
N GLU A 710 -19.27 -6.86 8.74
CA GLU A 710 -18.67 -8.12 8.29
C GLU A 710 -19.11 -9.31 9.14
N ALA A 711 -19.18 -9.17 10.47
CA ALA A 711 -19.71 -10.22 11.34
C ALA A 711 -21.14 -10.60 10.96
N TYR A 712 -21.99 -9.64 10.59
CA TYR A 712 -23.34 -9.89 10.11
C TYR A 712 -23.37 -10.54 8.73
N VAL A 713 -22.51 -10.13 7.78
CA VAL A 713 -22.43 -10.73 6.44
C VAL A 713 -21.94 -12.19 6.52
N ASN A 714 -20.91 -12.47 7.33
CA ASN A 714 -20.41 -13.83 7.52
C ASN A 714 -21.47 -14.73 8.18
N ASN A 715 -22.18 -14.22 9.21
CA ASN A 715 -23.29 -14.95 9.84
C ASN A 715 -24.50 -15.13 8.89
N LEU A 716 -24.80 -14.14 8.04
CA LEU A 716 -25.82 -14.24 6.98
C LEU A 716 -25.53 -15.37 5.99
N GLN A 717 -24.29 -15.45 5.49
CA GLN A 717 -23.84 -16.55 4.63
C GLN A 717 -23.99 -17.89 5.36
N ASP A 718 -23.56 -17.96 6.62
CA ASP A 718 -23.71 -19.15 7.45
C ASP A 718 -25.20 -19.57 7.60
N ARG A 719 -26.12 -18.63 7.81
CA ARG A 719 -27.56 -18.91 7.92
C ARG A 719 -28.25 -19.27 6.61
N ILE A 720 -27.81 -18.74 5.47
CA ILE A 720 -28.37 -19.09 4.16
C ILE A 720 -28.18 -20.59 3.89
N GLU A 721 -26.97 -21.12 4.06
CA GLU A 721 -26.71 -22.57 3.91
C GLU A 721 -27.54 -23.43 4.89
N MET A 722 -27.82 -22.92 6.10
CA MET A 722 -28.67 -23.61 7.07
C MET A 722 -30.15 -23.63 6.64
N ILE A 723 -30.65 -22.52 6.08
CA ILE A 723 -32.01 -22.41 5.53
C ILE A 723 -32.18 -23.35 4.33
N GLU A 724 -31.22 -23.37 3.40
CA GLU A 724 -31.22 -24.28 2.25
C GLU A 724 -31.20 -25.76 2.69
N GLY A 725 -30.38 -26.09 3.69
CA GLY A 725 -30.37 -27.42 4.30
C GLY A 725 -31.72 -27.82 4.92
N LYS A 726 -32.36 -26.91 5.67
CA LYS A 726 -33.70 -27.15 6.22
C LYS A 726 -34.77 -27.28 5.14
N GLN A 727 -34.73 -26.46 4.08
CA GLN A 727 -35.64 -26.56 2.94
C GLN A 727 -35.49 -27.90 2.20
N ALA A 728 -34.26 -28.36 1.96
CA ALA A 728 -33.99 -29.65 1.34
C ALA A 728 -34.49 -30.82 2.20
N LEU A 729 -34.26 -30.77 3.52
CA LEU A 729 -34.76 -31.77 4.48
C LEU A 729 -36.29 -31.81 4.50
N LEU A 730 -36.94 -30.64 4.59
CA LEU A 730 -38.40 -30.51 4.65
C LEU A 730 -39.05 -31.00 3.35
N LYS A 731 -38.50 -30.64 2.18
CA LYS A 731 -38.95 -31.16 0.89
C LYS A 731 -38.82 -32.67 0.83
N LYS A 732 -37.64 -33.22 1.13
CA LYS A 732 -37.41 -34.67 1.10
C LYS A 732 -38.33 -35.43 2.06
N THR A 733 -38.60 -34.86 3.24
CA THR A 733 -39.52 -35.44 4.21
C THR A 733 -40.95 -35.47 3.66
N ARG A 734 -41.44 -34.37 3.06
CA ARG A 734 -42.75 -34.35 2.37
C ARG A 734 -42.84 -35.39 1.24
N ASP A 735 -41.81 -35.45 0.39
CA ASP A 735 -41.76 -36.38 -0.75
C ASP A 735 -41.78 -37.86 -0.30
N GLU A 736 -41.11 -38.20 0.81
CA GLU A 736 -41.09 -39.57 1.33
C GLU A 736 -42.39 -39.92 2.07
N LEU A 737 -42.93 -39.01 2.90
CA LEU A 737 -44.26 -39.19 3.53
C LEU A 737 -45.35 -39.45 2.49
N LEU A 738 -45.28 -38.80 1.31
CA LEU A 738 -46.23 -39.00 0.23
C LEU A 738 -46.16 -40.42 -0.38
N LYS A 739 -44.95 -40.98 -0.52
CA LYS A 739 -44.76 -42.35 -1.06
C LYS A 739 -45.28 -43.41 -0.11
N HIS A 740 -45.01 -43.26 1.18
CA HIS A 740 -45.39 -44.22 2.22
C HIS A 740 -46.80 -43.96 2.78
N LYS A 741 -47.66 -43.22 2.07
CA LYS A 741 -49.01 -42.85 2.51
C LYS A 741 -49.86 -44.06 2.96
N LYS A 742 -49.83 -45.18 2.22
CA LYS A 742 -50.54 -46.42 2.61
C LYS A 742 -49.98 -47.04 3.89
N GLU A 743 -48.67 -46.98 4.09
CA GLU A 743 -48.02 -47.53 5.28
C GLU A 743 -48.35 -46.68 6.51
N ILE A 744 -48.47 -45.35 6.35
CA ILE A 744 -49.03 -44.45 7.38
C ILE A 744 -50.48 -44.80 7.70
N GLU A 745 -51.34 -44.97 6.68
CA GLU A 745 -52.75 -45.37 6.85
C GLU A 745 -52.90 -46.73 7.56
N GLU A 746 -51.95 -47.65 7.35
CA GLU A 746 -51.89 -48.99 7.96
C GLU A 746 -51.14 -49.01 9.31
N ASN A 747 -50.71 -47.85 9.86
CA ASN A 747 -49.87 -47.73 11.06
C ASN A 747 -48.57 -48.58 11.02
N LYS A 748 -47.99 -48.76 9.84
CA LYS A 748 -46.72 -49.46 9.63
C LYS A 748 -45.56 -48.47 9.71
N ASN A 749 -44.53 -48.84 10.47
CA ASN A 749 -43.27 -48.10 10.46
C ASN A 749 -42.50 -48.33 9.15
N PHE A 750 -41.98 -47.24 8.59
CA PHE A 750 -41.16 -47.22 7.39
C PHE A 750 -39.89 -46.40 7.62
N VAL A 751 -38.91 -46.59 6.74
CA VAL A 751 -37.55 -46.09 6.91
C VAL A 751 -37.26 -44.96 5.95
N ILE A 752 -37.02 -43.76 6.49
CA ILE A 752 -36.68 -42.55 5.73
C ILE A 752 -35.15 -42.34 5.80
N LYS A 753 -34.51 -42.25 4.63
CA LYS A 753 -33.10 -41.84 4.53
C LYS A 753 -33.01 -40.33 4.37
N VAL A 754 -32.76 -39.60 5.46
CA VAL A 754 -32.58 -38.14 5.40
C VAL A 754 -31.09 -37.76 5.42
N THR A 755 -30.77 -36.57 4.90
CA THR A 755 -29.46 -35.96 5.08
C THR A 755 -29.63 -34.88 6.13
N GLU A 756 -28.99 -35.05 7.29
CA GLU A 756 -29.05 -34.11 8.40
C GLU A 756 -27.79 -33.23 8.38
N THR A 757 -27.98 -31.91 8.31
CA THR A 757 -26.92 -30.93 8.55
C THR A 757 -26.77 -30.77 10.05
N TYR A 758 -25.55 -30.93 10.56
CA TYR A 758 -25.19 -30.70 11.95
C TYR A 758 -23.99 -29.76 12.04
N LYS A 759 -23.80 -29.19 13.23
CA LYS A 759 -22.67 -28.32 13.53
C LYS A 759 -21.60 -29.14 14.26
N GLU A 760 -20.35 -28.94 13.88
CA GLU A 760 -19.18 -29.58 14.48
C GLU A 760 -18.21 -28.47 14.92
N ARG A 761 -17.51 -28.65 16.05
CA ARG A 761 -16.41 -27.74 16.42
C ARG A 761 -15.16 -28.11 15.66
N SER A 762 -14.63 -27.17 14.88
CA SER A 762 -13.38 -27.33 14.14
C SER A 762 -12.35 -26.31 14.63
N SER A 763 -11.13 -26.78 14.90
CA SER A 763 -9.99 -25.92 15.24
C SER A 763 -9.71 -24.92 14.11
N ILE A 764 -9.44 -23.67 14.48
CA ILE A 764 -9.05 -22.62 13.54
C ILE A 764 -7.57 -22.83 13.22
N ALA A 765 -7.27 -23.32 12.02
CA ALA A 765 -5.90 -23.54 11.57
C ALA A 765 -5.22 -22.21 11.21
N GLY A 766 -4.01 -21.98 11.75
CA GLY A 766 -3.21 -20.80 11.48
C GLY A 766 -2.05 -20.66 12.47
N MET A 767 -1.07 -19.82 12.13
CA MET A 767 0.11 -19.54 12.95
C MET A 767 -0.14 -18.47 14.04
N TRP A 768 -1.41 -18.21 14.38
CA TRP A 768 -1.86 -17.02 15.09
C TRP A 768 -3.00 -17.33 16.05
N ASN A 769 -3.15 -16.52 17.10
CA ASN A 769 -4.23 -16.57 18.11
C ASN A 769 -5.60 -16.13 17.53
N ASN A 770 -6.00 -16.68 16.39
CA ASN A 770 -7.28 -16.47 15.73
C ASN A 770 -8.40 -17.17 16.52
N LYS A 771 -8.91 -16.49 17.55
CA LYS A 771 -10.10 -16.92 18.27
C LYS A 771 -11.38 -16.45 17.57
N ALA A 772 -12.42 -17.28 17.58
CA ALA A 772 -13.78 -16.88 17.22
C ALA A 772 -14.56 -16.52 18.48
N LEU A 773 -15.49 -15.55 18.38
CA LEU A 773 -16.57 -15.42 19.35
C LEU A 773 -17.70 -16.37 18.94
N CYS A 774 -17.98 -17.38 19.76
CA CYS A 774 -19.01 -18.38 19.50
C CYS A 774 -20.10 -18.37 20.58
N CYS A 775 -21.36 -18.31 20.17
CA CYS A 775 -22.48 -18.56 21.07
C CYS A 775 -22.63 -20.07 21.27
N THR A 776 -22.61 -20.54 22.52
CA THR A 776 -22.76 -21.97 22.85
C THR A 776 -24.21 -22.44 22.83
N VAL A 777 -25.18 -21.52 22.94
CA VAL A 777 -26.63 -21.81 22.89
C VAL A 777 -27.15 -21.88 21.46
N CYS A 778 -26.82 -20.89 20.60
CA CYS A 778 -27.19 -20.93 19.18
C CYS A 778 -26.27 -21.81 18.33
N GLU A 779 -25.10 -22.20 18.87
CA GLU A 779 -23.99 -22.79 18.13
C GLU A 779 -23.58 -21.94 16.91
N GLU A 780 -23.40 -20.64 17.09
CA GLU A 780 -23.14 -19.69 15.99
C GLU A 780 -21.81 -18.96 16.14
N ASN A 781 -21.12 -18.76 15.02
CA ASN A 781 -19.91 -17.94 14.92
C ASN A 781 -20.32 -16.47 14.89
N CYS A 782 -20.40 -15.85 16.06
CA CYS A 782 -20.97 -14.51 16.22
C CYS A 782 -20.04 -13.42 15.69
N HIS A 783 -18.73 -13.61 15.81
CA HIS A 783 -17.70 -12.79 15.17
C HIS A 783 -16.50 -13.68 14.81
N TYR A 784 -16.32 -13.91 13.51
CA TYR A 784 -15.15 -14.54 12.91
C TYR A 784 -15.09 -14.21 11.40
N PRO A 785 -13.90 -13.98 10.80
CA PRO A 785 -12.62 -13.71 11.47
C PRO A 785 -12.64 -12.32 12.16
N GLY A 786 -11.57 -11.95 12.87
CA GLY A 786 -11.40 -10.60 13.45
C GLY A 786 -11.60 -10.45 14.96
N CYS A 787 -12.01 -11.50 15.70
CA CYS A 787 -12.11 -11.45 17.17
C CYS A 787 -10.76 -11.69 17.86
N THR A 788 -9.74 -10.90 17.50
CA THR A 788 -8.31 -11.17 17.74
C THR A 788 -7.77 -10.65 19.08
N ILE A 789 -8.32 -9.56 19.64
CA ILE A 789 -7.76 -8.86 20.81
C ILE A 789 -8.73 -8.74 22.02
N ALA A 790 -10.06 -8.81 21.82
CA ALA A 790 -11.03 -8.75 22.91
C ALA A 790 -10.72 -9.76 24.04
N LYS A 791 -10.28 -9.29 25.21
CA LYS A 791 -9.81 -10.16 26.31
C LYS A 791 -10.91 -11.05 26.89
N ASP A 792 -12.14 -10.57 26.85
CA ASP A 792 -13.36 -11.26 27.27
C ASP A 792 -14.45 -11.05 26.18
N PRO A 793 -15.37 -12.01 25.96
CA PRO A 793 -16.57 -11.85 25.12
C PRO A 793 -17.28 -10.49 25.22
N TYR A 794 -17.35 -9.88 26.41
CA TYR A 794 -17.97 -8.58 26.68
C TYR A 794 -17.38 -7.42 25.86
N TRP A 795 -16.09 -7.49 25.54
CA TRP A 795 -15.39 -6.47 24.76
C TRP A 795 -15.54 -6.63 23.24
N CYS A 796 -16.24 -7.66 22.78
CA CYS A 796 -16.49 -7.83 21.35
C CYS A 796 -17.58 -6.88 20.85
N GLU A 797 -17.35 -6.33 19.67
CA GLU A 797 -18.14 -5.31 19.00
C GLU A 797 -19.60 -5.75 18.82
N VAL A 798 -19.83 -7.03 18.52
CA VAL A 798 -21.18 -7.58 18.34
C VAL A 798 -21.95 -7.74 19.65
N ILE A 799 -21.33 -7.54 20.81
CA ILE A 799 -22.03 -7.43 22.09
C ILE A 799 -22.47 -5.97 22.27
N LYS A 800 -23.72 -5.76 22.66
CA LYS A 800 -24.29 -4.46 23.03
C LYS A 800 -25.20 -4.65 24.24
N ASP A 801 -25.04 -3.80 25.25
CA ASP A 801 -25.87 -3.81 26.46
C ASP A 801 -25.96 -5.22 27.10
N GLY A 802 -24.82 -5.93 27.12
CA GLY A 802 -24.68 -7.30 27.65
C GLY A 802 -25.19 -8.43 26.74
N ASN A 803 -25.74 -8.13 25.55
CA ASN A 803 -26.36 -9.11 24.65
C ASN A 803 -25.73 -9.12 23.26
N CYS A 804 -25.68 -10.28 22.59
CA CYS A 804 -25.13 -10.40 21.25
C CYS A 804 -26.13 -9.96 20.17
N THR A 805 -25.73 -9.08 19.26
CA THR A 805 -26.56 -8.63 18.13
C THR A 805 -26.49 -9.59 16.94
N SER A 806 -25.34 -10.25 16.76
CA SER A 806 -25.07 -11.17 15.63
C SER A 806 -25.88 -12.47 15.73
N CYS A 807 -25.92 -13.12 16.90
CA CYS A 807 -26.54 -14.44 17.05
C CYS A 807 -28.08 -14.42 16.91
N ALA A 808 -28.68 -15.57 16.61
CA ALA A 808 -30.11 -15.71 16.33
C ALA A 808 -30.94 -15.32 17.56
N GLY A 809 -30.71 -15.99 18.69
CA GLY A 809 -31.45 -15.79 19.94
C GLY A 809 -31.08 -14.53 20.74
N ARG A 810 -30.26 -13.62 20.18
CA ARG A 810 -29.70 -12.43 20.85
C ARG A 810 -29.18 -12.70 22.28
N CYS A 811 -28.54 -13.86 22.44
CA CYS A 811 -28.19 -14.42 23.75
C CYS A 811 -27.26 -13.49 24.56
N PRO A 812 -27.32 -13.56 25.90
CA PRO A 812 -26.44 -12.78 26.76
C PRO A 812 -24.97 -13.18 26.56
N VAL A 813 -24.08 -12.25 26.89
CA VAL A 813 -22.62 -12.44 26.82
C VAL A 813 -22.14 -13.68 27.59
N SER A 814 -22.82 -14.05 28.68
CA SER A 814 -22.50 -15.22 29.51
C SER A 814 -22.61 -16.57 28.78
N THR A 815 -23.33 -16.64 27.67
CA THR A 815 -23.40 -17.86 26.83
C THR A 815 -22.45 -17.80 25.63
N HIS A 816 -21.54 -16.83 25.60
CA HIS A 816 -20.54 -16.69 24.54
C HIS A 816 -19.17 -17.07 25.08
N VAL A 817 -18.41 -17.79 24.25
CA VAL A 817 -17.02 -18.16 24.52
C VAL A 817 -16.13 -17.59 23.42
N ARG A 818 -14.89 -17.27 23.77
CA ARG A 818 -13.88 -16.79 22.83
C ARG A 818 -12.75 -17.82 22.74
N GLU A 819 -12.73 -18.62 21.69
CA GLU A 819 -11.85 -19.79 21.59
C GLU A 819 -11.22 -20.03 20.22
N ASN A 820 -10.17 -20.86 20.19
CA ASN A 820 -9.40 -21.24 18.99
C ASN A 820 -10.12 -22.27 18.08
N TRP A 821 -11.43 -22.41 18.23
CA TRP A 821 -12.30 -23.25 17.42
C TRP A 821 -13.53 -22.46 16.98
N ARG A 822 -14.16 -22.92 15.89
CA ARG A 822 -15.42 -22.37 15.38
C ARG A 822 -16.39 -23.50 15.05
N TYR A 823 -17.69 -23.19 14.97
CA TYR A 823 -18.67 -24.12 14.42
C TYR A 823 -18.51 -24.20 12.91
N VAL A 824 -18.41 -25.40 12.35
CA VAL A 824 -18.46 -25.67 10.91
C VAL A 824 -19.62 -26.59 10.61
N LYS A 825 -20.25 -26.42 9.45
CA LYS A 825 -21.35 -27.29 9.02
C LYS A 825 -20.81 -28.59 8.44
N ARG A 826 -21.44 -29.69 8.81
CA ARG A 826 -21.23 -31.02 8.25
C ARG A 826 -22.58 -31.63 7.88
N THR A 827 -22.60 -32.45 6.85
CA THR A 827 -23.76 -33.26 6.49
C THR A 827 -23.47 -34.73 6.78
N LYS A 828 -24.47 -35.47 7.25
CA LYS A 828 -24.43 -36.93 7.32
C LYS A 828 -25.71 -37.51 6.77
N GLN A 829 -25.60 -38.59 6.00
CA GLN A 829 -26.76 -39.43 5.73
C GLN A 829 -27.10 -40.22 6.98
N ILE A 830 -28.36 -40.19 7.35
CA ILE A 830 -28.90 -40.96 8.47
C ILE A 830 -30.17 -41.67 8.02
N THR A 831 -30.26 -42.92 8.43
CA THR A 831 -31.43 -43.78 8.24
C THR A 831 -32.22 -43.73 9.54
N ARG A 832 -33.46 -43.27 9.52
CA ARG A 832 -34.36 -43.23 10.69
C ARG A 832 -35.73 -43.79 10.32
N THR A 833 -36.46 -44.36 11.27
CA THR A 833 -37.88 -44.66 11.05
C THR A 833 -38.72 -43.37 11.10
N HIS A 834 -39.94 -43.45 10.58
CA HIS A 834 -40.95 -42.42 10.75
C HIS A 834 -41.15 -42.05 12.23
N ASP A 835 -41.29 -43.05 13.11
CA ASP A 835 -41.49 -42.83 14.54
C ASP A 835 -40.24 -42.23 15.22
N ASP A 836 -39.02 -42.62 14.84
CA ASP A 836 -37.78 -42.01 15.37
C ASP A 836 -37.70 -40.51 15.05
N LEU A 837 -38.17 -40.12 13.87
CA LEU A 837 -38.26 -38.70 13.48
C LEU A 837 -39.34 -38.01 14.31
N LYS A 838 -40.56 -38.57 14.34
CA LYS A 838 -41.68 -38.01 15.08
C LYS A 838 -41.35 -37.78 16.55
N LYS A 839 -40.82 -38.81 17.23
CA LYS A 839 -40.50 -38.80 18.67
C LYS A 839 -39.48 -37.72 19.05
N ARG A 840 -38.46 -37.50 18.21
CA ARG A 840 -37.44 -36.46 18.44
C ARG A 840 -38.02 -35.04 18.39
N TYR A 841 -38.97 -34.78 17.48
CA TYR A 841 -39.64 -33.48 17.43
C TYR A 841 -40.78 -33.37 18.46
N GLU A 842 -41.42 -34.48 18.86
CA GLU A 842 -42.34 -34.55 20.00
C GLU A 842 -41.64 -34.21 21.34
N GLU A 843 -40.39 -34.59 21.53
CA GLU A 843 -39.58 -34.22 22.71
C GLU A 843 -39.31 -32.71 22.77
N ASN A 844 -38.93 -32.09 21.65
CA ASN A 844 -38.83 -30.62 21.55
C ASN A 844 -40.18 -29.92 21.77
N MET A 845 -41.28 -30.54 21.36
CA MET A 845 -42.65 -30.02 21.53
C MET A 845 -43.17 -30.14 22.97
N ARG A 846 -42.76 -31.15 23.74
CA ARG A 846 -43.12 -31.26 25.17
C ARG A 846 -42.61 -30.11 26.02
N ALA A 847 -41.54 -29.43 25.60
CA ALA A 847 -41.06 -28.20 26.22
C ALA A 847 -41.83 -26.93 25.79
N ALA A 848 -42.64 -27.00 24.72
CA ALA A 848 -43.35 -25.87 24.12
C ALA A 848 -44.89 -25.94 24.22
N GLY A 849 -45.46 -27.10 24.59
CA GLY A 849 -46.88 -27.26 24.94
C GLY A 849 -47.85 -27.60 23.81
N GLU A 850 -47.40 -27.76 22.57
CA GLU A 850 -48.27 -28.00 21.40
C GLU A 850 -48.20 -29.47 20.89
N LYS A 851 -49.32 -29.97 20.35
CA LYS A 851 -49.35 -31.21 19.54
C LYS A 851 -49.32 -30.82 18.06
N SER A 852 -48.17 -30.94 17.38
CA SER A 852 -48.09 -30.70 15.93
C SER A 852 -47.39 -31.82 15.16
N ASP A 853 -47.70 -31.91 13.87
CA ASP A 853 -47.06 -32.81 12.91
C ASP A 853 -45.59 -32.43 12.63
N LEU A 854 -44.76 -33.42 12.29
CA LEU A 854 -43.34 -33.28 11.95
C LEU A 854 -43.08 -32.21 10.88
N ILE A 855 -43.95 -32.14 9.87
CA ILE A 855 -43.84 -31.13 8.80
C ILE A 855 -44.13 -29.72 9.34
N ALA A 856 -45.05 -29.57 10.30
CA ALA A 856 -45.32 -28.29 10.95
C ALA A 856 -44.14 -27.85 11.83
N CYS A 857 -43.51 -28.77 12.57
CA CYS A 857 -42.29 -28.50 13.33
C CYS A 857 -41.16 -27.96 12.44
N LEU A 858 -40.85 -28.69 11.35
CA LEU A 858 -39.82 -28.31 10.38
C LEU A 858 -40.14 -26.98 9.67
N GLN A 859 -41.42 -26.71 9.39
CA GLN A 859 -41.86 -25.44 8.80
C GLN A 859 -41.68 -24.27 9.78
N LYS A 860 -42.09 -24.41 11.04
CA LYS A 860 -41.91 -23.39 12.09
C LYS A 860 -40.43 -23.03 12.26
N GLU A 861 -39.57 -24.04 12.36
CA GLU A 861 -38.11 -23.91 12.43
C GLU A 861 -37.45 -23.25 11.20
N LEU A 862 -38.06 -23.41 10.02
CA LEU A 862 -37.62 -22.79 8.77
C LEU A 862 -38.07 -21.32 8.73
N ASP A 863 -39.32 -21.04 9.10
CA ASP A 863 -39.90 -19.71 9.13
C ASP A 863 -39.19 -18.81 10.17
N GLU A 864 -38.78 -19.38 11.31
CA GLU A 864 -37.91 -18.73 12.30
C GLU A 864 -36.54 -18.34 11.70
N ALA A 865 -35.86 -19.29 11.05
CA ALA A 865 -34.57 -19.03 10.40
C ALA A 865 -34.68 -17.97 9.29
N ILE A 866 -35.78 -17.97 8.52
CA ILE A 866 -36.06 -16.96 7.49
C ILE A 866 -36.26 -15.56 8.11
N ARG A 867 -36.98 -15.45 9.25
CA ARG A 867 -37.11 -14.19 9.99
C ARG A 867 -35.75 -13.68 10.48
N ASP A 868 -34.90 -14.55 11.02
CA ASP A 868 -33.56 -14.18 11.48
C ASP A 868 -32.59 -13.80 10.35
N LYS A 869 -32.68 -14.42 9.17
CA LYS A 869 -32.00 -13.94 7.95
C LYS A 869 -32.49 -12.53 7.60
N ALA A 870 -33.81 -12.34 7.53
CA ALA A 870 -34.39 -11.05 7.16
C ALA A 870 -34.02 -9.91 8.12
N ARG A 871 -33.83 -10.21 9.41
CA ARG A 871 -33.30 -9.30 10.44
C ARG A 871 -31.84 -8.93 10.19
N LEU A 872 -30.94 -9.89 10.01
CA LEU A 872 -29.52 -9.59 9.78
C LEU A 872 -29.29 -8.82 8.47
N VAL A 873 -30.12 -9.02 7.44
CA VAL A 873 -30.08 -8.19 6.22
C VAL A 873 -30.38 -6.72 6.54
N ASP A 874 -31.40 -6.44 7.38
CA ASP A 874 -31.69 -5.07 7.83
C ASP A 874 -30.55 -4.51 8.69
N GLU A 875 -30.03 -5.29 9.65
CA GLU A 875 -28.93 -4.85 10.54
C GLU A 875 -27.63 -4.56 9.75
N SER A 876 -27.36 -5.34 8.69
CA SER A 876 -26.25 -5.10 7.76
C SER A 876 -26.46 -3.84 6.92
N TYR A 877 -27.66 -3.65 6.35
CA TYR A 877 -28.02 -2.43 5.64
C TYR A 877 -27.87 -1.18 6.51
N GLN A 878 -28.30 -1.24 7.78
CA GLN A 878 -28.14 -0.13 8.73
C GLN A 878 -26.67 0.16 9.05
N CYS A 879 -25.78 -0.84 9.02
CA CYS A 879 -24.34 -0.60 9.14
C CYS A 879 -23.79 0.12 7.90
N VAL A 880 -24.16 -0.30 6.68
CA VAL A 880 -23.74 0.37 5.43
C VAL A 880 -24.24 1.82 5.37
N VAL A 881 -25.53 2.05 5.64
CA VAL A 881 -26.09 3.41 5.67
C VAL A 881 -25.38 4.28 6.71
N LYS A 882 -25.11 3.74 7.91
CA LYS A 882 -24.39 4.50 8.92
C LYS A 882 -22.97 4.83 8.50
N LEU A 883 -22.23 3.87 7.92
CA LEU A 883 -20.88 4.10 7.40
C LEU A 883 -20.83 5.24 6.38
N GLU A 884 -21.81 5.33 5.47
CA GLU A 884 -21.92 6.46 4.54
C GLU A 884 -22.16 7.82 5.24
N GLU A 885 -22.89 7.84 6.37
CA GLU A 885 -23.13 9.07 7.13
C GLU A 885 -21.90 9.57 7.90
N ILE A 886 -21.05 8.68 8.43
CA ILE A 886 -20.02 9.02 9.42
C ILE A 886 -18.58 8.85 8.95
N ALA A 887 -18.29 7.93 8.03
CA ALA A 887 -16.93 7.68 7.58
C ALA A 887 -16.46 8.74 6.58
N LEU A 888 -15.16 9.05 6.59
CA LEU A 888 -14.54 9.95 5.61
C LEU A 888 -14.66 9.38 4.17
N ARG A 889 -14.57 8.05 4.05
CA ARG A 889 -14.87 7.24 2.86
C ARG A 889 -15.84 6.10 3.20
N GLY A 890 -17.14 6.37 3.15
CA GLY A 890 -18.21 5.38 3.39
C GLY A 890 -18.26 4.27 2.34
N ASN A 891 -18.30 4.64 1.05
CA ASN A 891 -18.21 3.74 -0.10
C ASN A 891 -16.80 3.15 -0.38
N SER A 892 -15.95 3.02 0.65
CA SER A 892 -14.64 2.34 0.58
C SER A 892 -14.70 0.93 0.01
N LEU A 893 -13.56 0.40 -0.46
CA LEU A 893 -13.46 -0.95 -1.05
C LEU A 893 -13.94 -2.03 -0.08
N SER A 894 -13.57 -1.96 1.20
CA SER A 894 -14.06 -2.86 2.26
C SER A 894 -15.58 -2.81 2.50
N THR A 895 -16.27 -1.70 2.20
CA THR A 895 -17.75 -1.67 2.19
C THR A 895 -18.29 -2.27 0.88
N HIS A 896 -17.65 -1.92 -0.25
CA HIS A 896 -18.12 -2.25 -1.59
C HIS A 896 -18.20 -3.76 -1.84
N VAL A 897 -17.25 -4.56 -1.31
CA VAL A 897 -17.25 -6.02 -1.43
C VAL A 897 -18.49 -6.72 -0.84
N HIS A 898 -19.25 -6.04 0.02
CA HIS A 898 -20.49 -6.57 0.62
C HIS A 898 -21.76 -6.08 -0.09
N LEU A 899 -21.67 -5.06 -0.96
CA LEU A 899 -22.85 -4.43 -1.55
C LEU A 899 -23.62 -5.37 -2.48
N ASP A 900 -22.95 -6.10 -3.37
CA ASP A 900 -23.60 -7.02 -4.31
C ASP A 900 -24.48 -8.05 -3.59
N PHE A 901 -23.90 -8.71 -2.58
CA PHE A 901 -24.59 -9.68 -1.72
C PHE A 901 -25.79 -9.04 -1.00
N LEU A 902 -25.63 -7.87 -0.39
CA LEU A 902 -26.72 -7.21 0.35
C LEU A 902 -27.83 -6.70 -0.58
N ILE A 903 -27.51 -6.18 -1.77
CA ILE A 903 -28.48 -5.77 -2.80
C ILE A 903 -29.32 -6.98 -3.22
N GLU A 904 -28.69 -8.12 -3.46
CA GLU A 904 -29.37 -9.36 -3.83
C GLU A 904 -30.33 -9.82 -2.72
N LYS A 905 -29.88 -9.87 -1.46
CA LYS A 905 -30.73 -10.34 -0.35
C LYS A 905 -31.84 -9.35 0.03
N LEU A 906 -31.67 -8.05 -0.26
CA LEU A 906 -32.76 -7.06 -0.17
C LEU A 906 -33.81 -7.27 -1.29
N LYS A 907 -33.39 -7.59 -2.52
CA LYS A 907 -34.30 -7.93 -3.62
C LYS A 907 -35.08 -9.22 -3.35
N GLU A 908 -34.44 -10.27 -2.82
CA GLU A 908 -35.13 -11.49 -2.36
C GLU A 908 -36.25 -11.16 -1.34
N LYS A 909 -35.97 -10.25 -0.41
CA LYS A 909 -36.91 -9.75 0.61
C LYS A 909 -38.01 -8.82 0.03
N ARG A 910 -37.92 -8.46 -1.26
CA ARG A 910 -38.76 -7.46 -1.96
C ARG A 910 -38.62 -6.03 -1.43
N ASP A 911 -37.50 -5.72 -0.77
CA ASP A 911 -37.18 -4.40 -0.24
C ASP A 911 -36.44 -3.55 -1.30
N ILE A 912 -37.18 -3.19 -2.35
CA ILE A 912 -36.64 -2.55 -3.55
C ILE A 912 -36.11 -1.14 -3.27
N GLU A 913 -36.67 -0.43 -2.28
CA GLU A 913 -36.20 0.90 -1.89
C GLU A 913 -34.79 0.85 -1.28
N LYS A 914 -34.57 -0.04 -0.29
CA LYS A 914 -33.24 -0.23 0.30
C LYS A 914 -32.23 -0.73 -0.72
N ALA A 915 -32.62 -1.68 -1.57
CA ALA A 915 -31.77 -2.17 -2.66
C ALA A 915 -31.36 -1.03 -3.61
N GLY A 916 -32.31 -0.21 -4.06
CA GLY A 916 -32.07 0.95 -4.92
C GLY A 916 -31.21 2.04 -4.27
N LYS A 917 -31.19 2.15 -2.93
CA LYS A 917 -30.25 3.02 -2.21
C LYS A 917 -28.82 2.47 -2.29
N LEU A 918 -28.62 1.18 -2.04
CA LEU A 918 -27.30 0.54 -2.16
C LEU A 918 -26.78 0.54 -3.60
N GLU A 919 -27.64 0.36 -4.61
CA GLU A 919 -27.28 0.48 -6.03
C GLU A 919 -26.87 1.91 -6.44
N LYS A 920 -27.38 2.94 -5.76
CA LYS A 920 -26.92 4.33 -5.95
C LYS A 920 -25.52 4.51 -5.35
N MET A 921 -25.31 4.07 -4.11
CA MET A 921 -23.99 4.05 -3.45
C MET A 921 -22.94 3.32 -4.31
N GLN A 922 -23.29 2.14 -4.83
CA GLN A 922 -22.41 1.35 -5.70
C GLN A 922 -22.05 2.07 -7.00
N ARG A 923 -23.00 2.77 -7.64
CA ARG A 923 -22.76 3.57 -8.86
C ARG A 923 -22.00 4.87 -8.61
N CYS A 924 -22.14 5.46 -7.42
CA CYS A 924 -21.39 6.63 -6.98
C CYS A 924 -19.93 6.33 -6.60
N ALA A 925 -19.50 5.07 -6.65
CA ALA A 925 -18.11 4.70 -6.45
C ALA A 925 -17.20 5.31 -7.54
N GLU A 926 -16.28 6.19 -7.12
CA GLU A 926 -15.34 6.93 -7.96
C GLU A 926 -14.48 6.01 -8.86
N GLU A 927 -13.94 6.52 -9.97
CA GLU A 927 -12.98 5.78 -10.80
C GLU A 927 -11.75 5.29 -10.00
N THR A 928 -11.40 6.05 -8.96
CA THR A 928 -10.44 5.74 -7.90
C THR A 928 -10.66 4.34 -7.31
N ILE A 929 -11.92 4.04 -6.95
CA ILE A 929 -12.33 2.75 -6.38
C ILE A 929 -12.21 1.64 -7.45
N LYS A 930 -12.57 1.91 -8.71
CA LYS A 930 -12.44 0.91 -9.79
C LYS A 930 -10.99 0.44 -10.00
N LYS A 931 -10.01 1.35 -9.88
CA LYS A 931 -8.57 1.02 -9.93
C LYS A 931 -8.15 0.16 -8.72
N GLY A 932 -8.56 0.54 -7.52
CA GLY A 932 -8.34 -0.26 -6.31
C GLY A 932 -8.98 -1.66 -6.36
N MET A 933 -10.20 -1.79 -6.90
CA MET A 933 -10.85 -3.08 -7.13
C MET A 933 -10.07 -3.95 -8.13
N GLY A 934 -9.46 -3.34 -9.15
CA GLY A 934 -8.56 -4.04 -10.07
C GLY A 934 -7.35 -4.63 -9.35
N TYR A 935 -6.74 -3.89 -8.43
CA TYR A 935 -5.68 -4.41 -7.56
C TYR A 935 -6.17 -5.57 -6.68
N ILE A 936 -7.30 -5.41 -5.98
CA ILE A 936 -7.89 -6.45 -5.10
C ILE A 936 -8.21 -7.74 -5.86
N LYS A 937 -8.89 -7.65 -7.01
CA LYS A 937 -9.24 -8.82 -7.84
C LYS A 937 -8.01 -9.57 -8.36
N ASN A 938 -6.95 -8.84 -8.68
CA ASN A 938 -5.68 -9.44 -9.11
C ASN A 938 -4.87 -10.03 -7.95
N ALA A 939 -4.96 -9.45 -6.74
CA ALA A 939 -4.24 -9.90 -5.55
C ALA A 939 -4.86 -11.15 -4.91
N LEU A 940 -6.18 -11.27 -4.90
CA LEU A 940 -6.91 -12.43 -4.35
C LEU A 940 -7.04 -13.60 -5.34
N GLY A 941 -6.66 -13.39 -6.61
CA GLY A 941 -6.99 -14.29 -7.71
C GLY A 941 -8.50 -14.41 -7.94
N TYR A 942 -8.90 -15.31 -8.84
CA TYR A 942 -10.32 -15.62 -9.11
C TYR A 942 -10.99 -16.44 -7.98
N PHE A 943 -10.58 -16.25 -6.72
CA PHE A 943 -10.89 -17.10 -5.58
C PHE A 943 -11.45 -16.34 -4.35
N TRP A 944 -12.08 -15.18 -4.55
CA TRP A 944 -13.01 -14.66 -3.53
C TRP A 944 -14.35 -15.41 -3.65
N PRO A 945 -14.81 -16.16 -2.63
CA PRO A 945 -15.95 -17.04 -2.76
C PRO A 945 -17.28 -16.29 -2.57
N ILE A 946 -17.60 -15.39 -3.49
CA ILE A 946 -19.01 -15.23 -3.87
C ILE A 946 -19.31 -16.38 -4.82
N LYS A 947 -19.67 -17.54 -4.24
CA LYS A 947 -20.39 -18.55 -5.00
C LYS A 947 -21.78 -17.95 -5.28
N SER A 948 -22.00 -17.64 -6.56
CA SER A 948 -23.31 -17.35 -7.14
C SER A 948 -24.28 -18.52 -6.94
#